data_AF-A0A8J4YML8-F1
#
_entry.id   AF-A0A8J4YML8-F1
#
_cell.length_a   1.000
_cell.length_b   1.000
_cell.length_c   1.000
_cell.angle_alpha   90.00
_cell.angle_beta   90.00
_cell.angle_gamma   90.00
#
_symmetry.space_group_name_H-M   'P 1'
#
loop_
_entity.id
_entity.type
_entity.pdbx_description
1 polymer ?
#
loop_
_entity_poly.entity_id
_entity_poly.type
_entity_poly.pdbx_seq_one_letter_code
_entity_poly.pdbx_strand_id
1 'polypeptide(L)'
;MGRSAQPATTTTSSVLLYTTLSWGGLRGNITFSWGGAGTNVTVEAALEVAGADLIGEPEEYDWAVHDWPIRYDSDKRCDTSDLGSKKWDLSRLLGKLVVPQVEGPQLFETDQLSLVGDDSIWGRAMRIAGKKTTCANLQGVGGERTYEARFSTPVGGSVWVRTWTWDVGKGNASSKGMQNTIFTDVFHTSADDPATGDHSWAFFITDILDEKDNRPTCNFLSRMYDPAGREKCDGEDCPLGDLTAVHGPLRVSSSRSRFSRKLYASTNLVLPDLTGPRKIYLAIMGTLHPDNLWACANLRPVTPKSVRAVFNAQGVTGYVMLRQESIFTTTDVTLSLMGLAGEAGGFHVHELPALPPRYPGQQHCGATKGHYNPYKVDPATSPEPGLGAHDQYELGDLSGKHGMLLGLPDTHATVTDHNLPLFGPRSVVGRGLVIHKAEGARWVCANLRPMTPQIRAAVTFRYPLVGEIVFEQEADEPLSDTSVLVTYLVYSDGSRNTTGDHRWYVHRDPPGRDFYNWTMRCVSAGARFNPYKVSTEEKQYRGCSADSPSKCELGDLSGRLGFLRVSGTVKGAPESQKMMTDANLPLSGPRSILGHSIVIFDDFAPKHRGDRMACMSIHRIFRHKGVVTKWSATRGVGELEGKVEFIQESEYDLTNTEVELRGLEGIAGGYHVHMFIRVKVPQGWA
;
A
#
# COMPACT_ATOMS: atom_id res chain seq x y z
N MET A 1 -41.34 42.84 38.66
CA MET A 1 -40.81 41.46 38.71
C MET A 1 -41.12 40.80 37.38
N GLY A 2 -40.13 40.14 36.76
CA GLY A 2 -40.30 39.42 35.49
C GLY A 2 -39.21 39.73 34.46
N ARG A 3 -37.94 39.46 34.78
CA ARG A 3 -36.87 39.35 33.78
C ARG A 3 -37.13 38.05 33.01
N SER A 4 -37.39 38.15 31.70
CA SER A 4 -37.34 36.98 30.82
C SER A 4 -35.89 36.55 30.67
N ALA A 5 -35.56 35.35 31.13
CA ALA A 5 -34.30 34.70 30.81
C ALA A 5 -34.27 34.42 29.30
N GLN A 6 -33.28 34.97 28.60
CA GLN A 6 -32.89 34.49 27.28
C GLN A 6 -32.48 33.02 27.41
N PRO A 7 -32.81 32.14 26.44
CA PRO A 7 -32.26 30.80 26.42
C PRO A 7 -30.75 30.90 26.27
N ALA A 8 -30.03 30.17 27.12
CA ALA A 8 -28.59 30.00 27.01
C ALA A 8 -28.24 29.58 25.58
N THR A 9 -27.28 30.30 24.99
CA THR A 9 -26.66 29.95 23.72
C THR A 9 -26.19 28.51 23.79
N THR A 10 -26.89 27.61 23.09
CA THR A 10 -26.43 26.25 22.82
C THR A 10 -25.15 26.35 21.99
N THR A 11 -23.99 26.21 22.64
CA THR A 11 -22.72 25.94 21.96
C THR A 11 -22.88 24.63 21.20
N THR A 12 -23.11 24.71 19.89
CA THR A 12 -23.18 23.53 19.01
C THR A 12 -21.80 22.89 18.95
N SER A 13 -21.63 21.74 19.60
CA SER A 13 -20.42 20.91 19.46
C SER A 13 -20.36 20.30 18.05
N SER A 14 -19.15 20.14 17.52
CA SER A 14 -18.91 19.47 16.24
C SER A 14 -17.98 18.28 16.43
N VAL A 15 -18.17 17.22 15.65
CA VAL A 15 -17.24 16.09 15.61
C VAL A 15 -15.90 16.56 15.06
N LEU A 16 -14.84 16.45 15.86
CA LEU A 16 -13.47 16.74 15.42
C LEU A 16 -12.73 15.45 15.08
N LEU A 17 -12.84 14.45 15.96
CA LEU A 17 -12.18 13.17 15.79
C LEU A 17 -13.21 12.05 15.69
N TYR A 18 -12.87 11.04 14.92
CA TYR A 18 -13.68 9.84 14.78
C TYR A 18 -12.79 8.62 14.58
N THR A 19 -13.38 7.47 14.79
CA THR A 19 -12.76 6.20 14.42
C THR A 19 -13.84 5.21 14.04
N THR A 20 -13.61 4.50 12.94
CA THR A 20 -14.45 3.39 12.50
C THR A 20 -13.67 2.10 12.70
N LEU A 21 -14.36 1.05 13.14
CA LEU A 21 -13.74 -0.22 13.45
C LEU A 21 -14.57 -1.37 12.90
N SER A 22 -13.87 -2.38 12.42
CA SER A 22 -14.40 -3.68 12.02
C SER A 22 -13.22 -4.65 12.07
N TRP A 23 -13.01 -5.22 13.25
CA TRP A 23 -11.89 -6.13 13.55
C TRP A 23 -12.15 -6.92 14.83
N GLY A 24 -11.66 -8.15 14.91
CA GLY A 24 -11.70 -8.99 16.11
C GLY A 24 -13.11 -9.29 16.58
N GLY A 25 -14.06 -9.35 15.66
CA GLY A 25 -15.47 -9.66 15.92
C GLY A 25 -16.29 -8.53 16.56
N LEU A 26 -15.78 -7.29 16.56
CA LEU A 26 -16.51 -6.08 16.90
C LEU A 26 -16.51 -5.12 15.69
N ARG A 27 -17.61 -4.37 15.53
CA ARG A 27 -17.73 -3.32 14.52
C ARG A 27 -18.48 -2.11 15.05
N GLY A 28 -18.29 -0.95 14.41
CA GLY A 28 -18.99 0.28 14.76
C GLY A 28 -18.12 1.53 14.61
N ASN A 29 -18.48 2.59 15.33
CA ASN A 29 -17.73 3.83 15.35
C ASN A 29 -17.72 4.48 16.73
N ILE A 30 -16.74 5.36 16.95
CA ILE A 30 -16.71 6.28 18.09
C ILE A 30 -16.39 7.67 17.56
N THR A 31 -17.13 8.67 18.01
CA THR A 31 -16.91 10.08 17.65
C THR A 31 -16.60 10.92 18.89
N PHE A 32 -15.78 11.94 18.70
CA PHE A 32 -15.37 12.89 19.72
C PHE A 32 -15.74 14.29 19.25
N SER A 33 -16.72 14.87 19.93
CA SER A 33 -17.24 16.20 19.63
C SER A 33 -16.74 17.22 20.63
N TRP A 34 -16.46 18.44 20.16
CA TRP A 34 -15.96 19.51 20.99
C TRP A 34 -16.52 20.87 20.52
N GLY A 35 -16.81 21.75 21.49
CA GLY A 35 -17.40 23.07 21.25
C GLY A 35 -16.42 24.23 21.30
N GLY A 36 -15.12 23.98 21.48
CA GLY A 36 -14.08 25.00 21.64
C GLY A 36 -13.48 25.07 23.04
N ALA A 37 -12.50 25.96 23.23
CA ALA A 37 -11.77 26.09 24.49
C ALA A 37 -12.72 26.35 25.67
N GLY A 38 -12.55 25.60 26.77
CA GLY A 38 -13.42 25.67 27.94
C GLY A 38 -14.71 24.85 27.85
N THR A 39 -14.91 24.06 26.78
CA THR A 39 -16.02 23.09 26.68
C THR A 39 -15.54 21.65 26.89
N ASN A 40 -16.42 20.82 27.45
CA ASN A 40 -16.17 19.38 27.60
C ASN A 40 -16.15 18.69 26.24
N VAL A 41 -15.39 17.60 26.16
CA VAL A 41 -15.45 16.65 25.04
C VAL A 41 -16.64 15.72 25.26
N THR A 42 -17.51 15.62 24.26
CA THR A 42 -18.56 14.60 24.21
C THR A 42 -18.07 13.41 23.40
N VAL A 43 -18.15 12.21 23.96
CA VAL A 43 -17.78 10.96 23.29
C VAL A 43 -19.04 10.14 23.04
N GLU A 44 -19.28 9.79 21.78
CA GLU A 44 -20.39 8.94 21.38
C GLU A 44 -19.85 7.62 20.81
N ALA A 45 -20.22 6.49 21.41
CA ALA A 45 -19.77 5.16 21.01
C ALA A 45 -20.94 4.29 20.55
N ALA A 46 -20.93 3.93 19.26
CA ALA A 46 -21.89 3.03 18.65
C ALA A 46 -21.18 1.74 18.21
N LEU A 47 -21.26 0.70 19.05
CA LEU A 47 -20.56 -0.56 18.85
C LEU A 47 -21.50 -1.74 18.91
N GLU A 48 -21.20 -2.76 18.12
CA GLU A 48 -21.94 -4.01 18.10
C GLU A 48 -21.01 -5.22 17.95
N VAL A 49 -21.51 -6.37 18.39
CA VAL A 49 -20.85 -7.66 18.14
C VAL A 49 -21.10 -8.03 16.69
N ALA A 50 -20.03 -8.28 15.94
CA ALA A 50 -20.15 -8.76 14.58
C ALA A 50 -20.52 -10.26 14.58
N GLY A 51 -21.51 -10.64 13.76
CA GLY A 51 -22.07 -11.98 13.66
C GLY A 51 -23.61 -12.00 13.71
N ALA A 52 -24.19 -13.21 13.66
CA ALA A 52 -25.65 -13.42 13.70
C ALA A 52 -26.27 -13.25 15.10
N ASP A 53 -25.45 -13.39 16.15
CA ASP A 53 -25.88 -13.23 17.56
C ASP A 53 -25.84 -11.76 17.97
N LEU A 54 -26.75 -10.95 17.42
CA LEU A 54 -27.04 -9.59 17.91
C LEU A 54 -27.70 -9.60 19.30
N ILE A 55 -28.10 -10.78 19.78
CA ILE A 55 -28.79 -11.04 21.06
C ILE A 55 -27.83 -11.77 22.01
N GLY A 56 -26.63 -11.22 22.17
CA GLY A 56 -25.72 -11.63 23.25
C GLY A 56 -26.06 -10.89 24.54
N GLU A 57 -25.80 -11.52 25.69
CA GLU A 57 -25.82 -10.83 26.98
C GLU A 57 -24.86 -9.62 26.92
N PRO A 58 -25.26 -8.43 27.42
CA PRO A 58 -24.39 -7.26 27.41
C PRO A 58 -23.07 -7.53 28.13
N GLU A 59 -21.95 -7.29 27.46
CA GLU A 59 -20.60 -7.50 27.98
C GLU A 59 -19.86 -6.18 28.17
N GLU A 60 -19.09 -6.09 29.25
CA GLU A 60 -18.20 -4.95 29.48
C GLU A 60 -16.88 -5.11 28.72
N TYR A 61 -16.46 -4.03 28.07
CA TYR A 61 -15.20 -3.90 27.35
C TYR A 61 -14.36 -2.77 27.94
N ASP A 62 -13.08 -3.07 28.17
CA ASP A 62 -12.10 -2.07 28.48
C ASP A 62 -11.66 -1.32 27.22
N TRP A 63 -11.46 -0.02 27.33
CA TRP A 63 -11.06 0.81 26.20
C TRP A 63 -10.06 1.87 26.60
N ALA A 64 -9.13 2.13 25.70
CA ALA A 64 -8.04 3.05 25.94
C ALA A 64 -7.42 3.58 24.65
N VAL A 65 -6.81 4.76 24.76
CA VAL A 65 -5.93 5.31 23.73
C VAL A 65 -4.49 4.93 24.06
N HIS A 66 -3.82 4.34 23.07
CA HIS A 66 -2.45 3.86 23.16
C HIS A 66 -1.45 4.83 22.54
N ASP A 67 -0.16 4.61 22.77
CA ASP A 67 0.90 5.50 22.29
C ASP A 67 0.95 5.65 20.77
N TRP A 68 0.85 4.53 20.03
CA TRP A 68 1.20 4.47 18.60
C TRP A 68 -0.02 4.18 17.72
N PRO A 69 -0.02 4.68 16.46
CA PRO A 69 -1.05 4.33 15.50
C PRO A 69 -0.92 2.88 15.02
N ILE A 70 -2.05 2.29 14.63
CA ILE A 70 -2.07 1.03 13.89
C ILE A 70 -1.67 1.24 12.43
N ARG A 71 -1.07 0.21 11.86
CA ARG A 71 -0.93 0.09 10.40
C ARG A 71 -1.96 -0.90 9.88
N TYR A 72 -2.71 -0.50 8.85
CA TYR A 72 -3.77 -1.34 8.26
C TYR A 72 -3.22 -2.45 7.35
N ASP A 73 -1.91 -2.50 7.11
CA ASP A 73 -1.22 -3.57 6.38
C ASP A 73 -0.74 -4.73 7.27
N SER A 74 -1.06 -4.73 8.57
CA SER A 74 -0.67 -5.76 9.55
C SER A 74 -1.89 -6.48 10.15
N ASP A 75 -1.78 -7.79 10.35
CA ASP A 75 -2.76 -8.62 11.08
C ASP A 75 -2.61 -8.55 12.61
N LYS A 76 -1.43 -8.15 13.09
CA LYS A 76 -1.13 -7.99 14.53
C LYS A 76 -1.43 -6.59 15.06
N ARG A 77 -2.15 -5.79 14.28
CA ARG A 77 -2.33 -4.36 14.52
C ARG A 77 -2.97 -3.99 15.87
N CYS A 78 -3.70 -4.93 16.51
CA CYS A 78 -4.30 -4.70 17.84
C CYS A 78 -3.47 -5.26 19.00
N ASP A 79 -2.31 -5.85 18.72
CA ASP A 79 -1.41 -6.38 19.74
C ASP A 79 -0.77 -5.22 20.51
N THR A 80 -0.69 -5.36 21.84
CA THR A 80 -0.12 -4.31 22.70
C THR A 80 1.36 -4.04 22.41
N SER A 81 2.07 -5.02 21.85
CA SER A 81 3.44 -4.84 21.34
C SER A 81 3.53 -3.86 20.16
N ASP A 82 2.47 -3.73 19.38
CA ASP A 82 2.41 -2.83 18.22
C ASP A 82 1.74 -1.49 18.51
N LEU A 83 0.98 -1.39 19.60
CA LEU A 83 0.30 -0.16 20.03
C LEU A 83 1.08 0.67 21.05
N GLY A 84 2.02 0.03 21.78
CA GLY A 84 2.73 0.69 22.86
C GLY A 84 1.90 0.77 24.15
N SER A 85 2.30 1.64 25.06
CA SER A 85 1.68 1.70 26.38
C SER A 85 0.30 2.36 26.34
N LYS A 86 -0.52 2.06 27.35
CA LYS A 86 -1.81 2.70 27.55
C LYS A 86 -1.56 4.14 28.03
N LYS A 87 -1.91 5.14 27.22
CA LYS A 87 -1.73 6.56 27.58
C LYS A 87 -2.95 7.12 28.31
N TRP A 88 -4.15 6.87 27.78
CA TRP A 88 -5.41 7.28 28.40
C TRP A 88 -6.29 6.07 28.62
N ASP A 89 -6.59 5.77 29.88
CA ASP A 89 -7.49 4.70 30.28
C ASP A 89 -8.94 5.20 30.28
N LEU A 90 -9.61 5.07 29.14
CA LEU A 90 -10.97 5.57 28.95
C LEU A 90 -11.97 4.80 29.82
N SER A 91 -11.73 3.52 30.09
CA SER A 91 -12.52 2.75 31.07
C SER A 91 -12.55 3.42 32.44
N ARG A 92 -11.38 3.90 32.90
CA ARG A 92 -11.25 4.56 34.21
C ARG A 92 -11.85 5.97 34.19
N LEU A 93 -11.74 6.66 33.05
CA LEU A 93 -12.19 8.04 32.90
C LEU A 93 -13.69 8.17 32.69
N LEU A 94 -14.25 7.35 31.81
CA LEU A 94 -15.62 7.45 31.29
C LEU A 94 -16.51 6.28 31.72
N GLY A 95 -15.94 5.25 32.33
CA GLY A 95 -16.60 3.95 32.51
C GLY A 95 -16.30 3.01 31.34
N LYS A 96 -16.59 1.72 31.54
CA LYS A 96 -16.42 0.71 30.49
C LYS A 96 -17.52 0.82 29.44
N LEU A 97 -17.21 0.36 28.24
CA LEU A 97 -18.21 0.20 27.18
C LEU A 97 -19.00 -1.07 27.43
N VAL A 98 -20.32 -1.03 27.29
CA VAL A 98 -21.15 -2.24 27.30
C VAL A 98 -21.60 -2.55 25.86
N VAL A 99 -21.46 -3.80 25.41
CA VAL A 99 -21.78 -4.23 24.02
C VAL A 99 -22.44 -5.62 24.04
N PRO A 100 -23.58 -5.86 23.33
CA PRO A 100 -24.34 -4.88 22.56
C PRO A 100 -25.13 -3.90 23.45
N GLN A 101 -25.40 -2.70 22.93
CA GLN A 101 -26.27 -1.72 23.60
C GLN A 101 -27.72 -1.86 23.13
N VAL A 102 -28.65 -1.80 24.07
CA VAL A 102 -30.10 -1.92 23.79
C VAL A 102 -30.73 -0.56 23.44
N GLU A 103 -30.21 0.54 24.00
CA GLU A 103 -30.82 1.89 23.90
C GLU A 103 -29.96 2.88 23.09
N GLY A 104 -29.43 2.46 21.94
CA GLY A 104 -28.67 3.34 21.05
C GLY A 104 -27.21 3.56 21.48
N PRO A 105 -26.56 4.63 21.00
CA PRO A 105 -25.14 4.88 21.27
C PRO A 105 -24.89 5.31 22.72
N GLN A 106 -23.76 4.89 23.28
CA GLN A 106 -23.32 5.32 24.61
C GLN A 106 -22.73 6.73 24.54
N LEU A 107 -23.21 7.63 25.40
CA LEU A 107 -22.78 9.01 25.49
C LEU A 107 -22.00 9.26 26.78
N PHE A 108 -20.83 9.89 26.64
CA PHE A 108 -19.97 10.28 27.75
C PHE A 108 -19.53 11.73 27.60
N GLU A 109 -19.23 12.40 28.71
CA GLU A 109 -18.65 13.74 28.72
C GLU A 109 -17.43 13.79 29.63
N THR A 110 -16.39 14.52 29.20
CA THR A 110 -15.19 14.72 30.01
C THR A 110 -14.45 16.00 29.65
N ASP A 111 -13.81 16.60 30.65
CA ASP A 111 -12.85 17.70 30.53
C ASP A 111 -11.40 17.20 30.52
N GLN A 112 -11.16 15.90 30.73
CA GLN A 112 -9.81 15.32 30.89
C GLN A 112 -9.21 14.78 29.58
N LEU A 113 -9.94 14.88 28.46
CA LEU A 113 -9.44 14.52 27.13
C LEU A 113 -9.14 15.77 26.31
N SER A 114 -7.95 15.80 25.72
CA SER A 114 -7.56 16.82 24.75
C SER A 114 -7.67 16.24 23.34
N LEU A 115 -8.49 16.88 22.48
CA LEU A 115 -8.56 16.52 21.06
C LEU A 115 -7.47 17.22 20.23
N VAL A 116 -6.96 18.34 20.74
CA VAL A 116 -5.95 19.20 20.12
C VAL A 116 -4.93 19.61 21.20
N GLY A 117 -3.73 20.06 20.82
CA GLY A 117 -2.66 20.38 21.76
C GLY A 117 -1.62 19.27 21.90
N ASP A 118 -0.66 19.48 22.80
CA ASP A 118 0.47 18.57 22.99
C ASP A 118 0.07 17.23 23.64
N ASP A 119 -1.04 17.23 24.38
CA ASP A 119 -1.66 16.02 24.95
C ASP A 119 -2.81 15.48 24.07
N SER A 120 -2.87 15.87 22.80
CA SER A 120 -3.89 15.40 21.87
C SER A 120 -3.87 13.87 21.71
N ILE A 121 -5.09 13.29 21.67
CA ILE A 121 -5.30 11.87 21.32
C ILE A 121 -5.27 11.61 19.79
N TRP A 122 -5.30 12.64 18.95
CA TRP A 122 -5.32 12.48 17.50
C TRP A 122 -4.07 11.75 16.97
N GLY A 123 -4.27 10.95 15.92
CA GLY A 123 -3.18 10.23 15.27
C GLY A 123 -2.69 8.99 16.03
N ARG A 124 -3.34 8.65 17.15
CA ARG A 124 -3.06 7.46 17.97
C ARG A 124 -4.08 6.36 17.76
N ALA A 125 -3.75 5.15 18.19
CA ALA A 125 -4.69 4.05 18.18
C ALA A 125 -5.57 4.03 19.43
N MET A 126 -6.85 3.75 19.22
CA MET A 126 -7.76 3.32 20.27
C MET A 126 -7.89 1.80 20.23
N ARG A 127 -7.83 1.15 21.39
CA ARG A 127 -8.04 -0.28 21.55
C ARG A 127 -9.19 -0.53 22.50
N ILE A 128 -10.07 -1.45 22.11
CA ILE A 128 -11.19 -1.93 22.91
C ILE A 128 -11.00 -3.44 23.11
N ALA A 129 -11.08 -3.91 24.35
CA ALA A 129 -10.75 -5.28 24.71
C ALA A 129 -11.62 -5.81 25.86
N GLY A 130 -12.13 -7.01 25.66
CA GLY A 130 -12.89 -7.82 26.61
C GLY A 130 -12.76 -9.27 26.17
N LYS A 131 -13.88 -9.97 25.96
CA LYS A 131 -13.86 -11.28 25.28
C LYS A 131 -13.38 -11.18 23.84
N LYS A 132 -13.70 -10.07 23.19
CA LYS A 132 -13.24 -9.69 21.84
C LYS A 132 -12.27 -8.51 21.92
N THR A 133 -11.38 -8.35 20.94
CA THR A 133 -10.42 -7.23 20.90
C THR A 133 -10.43 -6.58 19.53
N THR A 134 -10.62 -5.27 19.50
CA THR A 134 -10.59 -4.45 18.28
C THR A 134 -9.77 -3.19 18.49
N CYS A 135 -9.35 -2.57 17.40
CA CYS A 135 -8.57 -1.35 17.44
C CYS A 135 -8.72 -0.57 16.13
N ALA A 136 -8.55 0.75 16.22
CA ALA A 136 -8.56 1.64 15.08
C ALA A 136 -7.80 2.93 15.38
N ASN A 137 -7.36 3.66 14.35
CA ASN A 137 -6.74 4.97 14.53
C ASN A 137 -7.80 6.05 14.75
N LEU A 138 -7.49 7.02 15.62
CA LEU A 138 -8.25 8.26 15.78
C LEU A 138 -7.89 9.20 14.63
N GLN A 139 -8.86 9.40 13.73
CA GLN A 139 -8.76 10.26 12.57
C GLN A 139 -9.42 11.61 12.85
N GLY A 140 -8.88 12.66 12.26
CA GLY A 140 -9.49 13.99 12.21
C GLY A 140 -10.46 14.12 11.05
N VAL A 141 -11.51 14.92 11.23
CA VAL A 141 -12.47 15.20 10.17
C VAL A 141 -11.83 16.13 9.13
N GLY A 142 -11.48 15.55 7.98
CA GLY A 142 -10.88 16.28 6.85
C GLY A 142 -9.49 16.84 7.12
N GLY A 143 -8.81 17.32 6.08
CA GLY A 143 -7.56 18.08 6.22
C GLY A 143 -6.34 17.31 6.73
N GLU A 144 -6.37 15.97 6.71
CA GLU A 144 -5.19 15.16 7.06
C GLU A 144 -4.21 15.02 5.90
N ARG A 145 -2.91 15.05 6.21
CA ARG A 145 -1.82 14.71 5.28
C ARG A 145 -0.77 13.87 6.00
N THR A 146 -0.13 12.98 5.26
CA THR A 146 0.95 12.13 5.76
C THR A 146 2.21 12.36 4.95
N TYR A 147 3.34 12.43 5.64
CA TYR A 147 4.67 12.52 5.07
C TYR A 147 5.53 11.39 5.65
N GLU A 148 6.50 10.89 4.87
CA GLU A 148 7.40 9.82 5.28
C GLU A 148 8.85 10.22 5.00
N ALA A 149 9.72 10.05 5.99
CA ALA A 149 11.18 10.00 5.81
C ALA A 149 11.63 8.55 6.03
N ARG A 150 11.91 7.83 4.94
CA ARG A 150 12.32 6.42 4.96
C ARG A 150 13.83 6.28 4.91
N PHE A 151 14.41 5.67 5.93
CA PHE A 151 15.84 5.41 6.05
C PHE A 151 16.18 4.01 5.54
N SER A 152 17.34 3.87 4.90
CA SER A 152 17.82 2.60 4.37
C SER A 152 19.18 2.14 4.92
N THR A 153 20.05 3.08 5.33
CA THR A 153 21.35 2.81 5.96
C THR A 153 21.95 4.11 6.52
N PRO A 154 22.80 4.07 7.57
CA PRO A 154 22.99 2.96 8.53
C PRO A 154 21.77 2.76 9.44
N VAL A 155 20.83 3.70 9.42
CA VAL A 155 19.51 3.57 10.03
C VAL A 155 18.52 2.98 9.02
N GLY A 156 17.67 2.06 9.47
CA GLY A 156 16.54 1.53 8.71
C GLY A 156 15.22 1.88 9.39
N GLY A 157 14.14 1.82 8.63
CA GLY A 157 12.79 2.15 9.11
C GLY A 157 12.34 3.51 8.61
N SER A 158 11.29 4.05 9.23
CA SER A 158 10.66 5.29 8.76
C SER A 158 10.28 6.19 9.93
N VAL A 159 10.27 7.49 9.63
CA VAL A 159 9.63 8.51 10.45
C VAL A 159 8.47 9.08 9.66
N TRP A 160 7.26 9.01 10.21
CA TRP A 160 6.07 9.58 9.62
C TRP A 160 5.71 10.88 10.31
N VAL A 161 5.47 11.93 9.54
CA VAL A 161 4.88 13.17 10.03
C VAL A 161 3.46 13.23 9.51
N ARG A 162 2.48 13.28 10.40
CA ARG A 162 1.09 13.51 10.03
C ARG A 162 0.71 14.92 10.45
N THR A 163 -0.03 15.61 9.60
CA THR A 163 -0.55 16.96 9.87
C THR A 163 -2.07 16.94 9.69
N TRP A 164 -2.80 17.58 10.59
CA TRP A 164 -4.25 17.72 10.52
C TRP A 164 -4.64 19.17 10.78
N THR A 165 -5.42 19.75 9.88
CA THR A 165 -6.01 21.09 10.04
C THR A 165 -7.48 20.97 10.34
N TRP A 166 -7.98 21.74 11.31
CA TRP A 166 -9.36 21.69 11.75
C TRP A 166 -10.00 23.08 11.85
N ASP A 167 -11.33 23.12 11.74
CA ASP A 167 -12.17 24.31 11.82
C ASP A 167 -13.48 23.96 12.54
N VAL A 168 -13.75 24.60 13.67
CA VAL A 168 -14.80 24.22 14.63
C VAL A 168 -15.58 25.45 15.07
N GLY A 169 -16.91 25.35 15.12
CA GLY A 169 -17.81 26.46 15.45
C GLY A 169 -18.46 27.09 14.22
N LYS A 170 -19.39 28.02 14.43
CA LYS A 170 -20.11 28.71 13.35
C LYS A 170 -20.02 30.23 13.51
N GLY A 171 -19.84 30.94 12.40
CA GLY A 171 -19.76 32.41 12.39
C GLY A 171 -18.55 32.95 13.15
N ASN A 172 -18.72 34.03 13.91
CA ASN A 172 -17.63 34.70 14.65
C ASN A 172 -17.04 33.88 15.82
N ALA A 173 -17.57 32.67 16.10
CA ALA A 173 -17.07 31.75 17.11
C ALA A 173 -16.26 30.58 16.52
N SER A 174 -15.89 30.62 15.23
CA SER A 174 -15.07 29.58 14.61
C SER A 174 -13.64 29.60 15.16
N SER A 175 -13.19 28.48 15.72
CA SER A 175 -11.80 28.21 16.09
C SER A 175 -11.15 27.34 15.02
N LYS A 176 -9.97 27.75 14.55
CA LYS A 176 -9.18 27.04 13.54
C LYS A 176 -7.82 26.71 14.13
N GLY A 177 -7.27 25.56 13.74
CA GLY A 177 -5.97 25.15 14.22
C GLY A 177 -5.34 24.05 13.39
N MET A 178 -4.15 23.65 13.82
CA MET A 178 -3.38 22.56 13.25
C MET A 178 -2.85 21.68 14.38
N GLN A 179 -2.80 20.38 14.12
CA GLN A 179 -2.19 19.39 14.98
C GLN A 179 -1.23 18.54 14.14
N ASN A 180 -0.08 18.20 14.70
CA ASN A 180 0.90 17.34 14.08
C ASN A 180 1.26 16.18 14.99
N THR A 181 1.58 15.04 14.38
CA THR A 181 2.18 13.91 15.07
C THR A 181 3.42 13.46 14.30
N ILE A 182 4.47 13.13 15.02
CA ILE A 182 5.69 12.54 14.47
C ILE A 182 5.80 11.14 15.06
N PHE A 183 5.62 10.11 14.24
CA PHE A 183 5.77 8.72 14.64
C PHE A 183 7.07 8.16 14.08
N THR A 184 7.97 7.73 14.96
CA THR A 184 9.28 7.18 14.60
C THR A 184 9.25 5.67 14.76
N ASP A 185 9.74 4.91 13.79
CA ASP A 185 10.05 3.47 13.92
C ASP A 185 11.38 3.19 13.22
N VAL A 186 12.49 3.46 13.92
CA VAL A 186 13.85 3.45 13.36
C VAL A 186 14.81 2.58 14.16
N PHE A 187 15.70 1.88 13.46
CA PHE A 187 16.63 0.92 14.05
C PHE A 187 17.94 0.82 13.26
N HIS A 188 19.00 0.27 13.87
CA HIS A 188 20.28 0.02 13.22
C HIS A 188 20.18 -1.10 12.18
N THR A 189 20.85 -0.92 11.04
CA THR A 189 20.93 -1.92 9.95
C THR A 189 22.30 -2.58 9.83
N SER A 190 23.32 -2.03 10.49
CA SER A 190 24.66 -2.60 10.54
C SER A 190 24.92 -3.36 11.85
N ALA A 191 25.83 -4.33 11.80
CA ALA A 191 26.31 -5.04 12.98
C ALA A 191 27.36 -4.25 13.77
N ASP A 192 28.09 -3.37 13.10
CA ASP A 192 29.11 -2.49 13.70
C ASP A 192 28.50 -1.27 14.42
N ASP A 193 27.18 -1.08 14.30
CA ASP A 193 26.48 0.03 14.95
C ASP A 193 26.35 -0.22 16.47
N PRO A 194 26.42 0.85 17.30
CA PRO A 194 26.44 0.73 18.76
C PRO A 194 25.18 0.04 19.32
N ALA A 195 25.26 -0.34 20.61
CA ALA A 195 24.06 -0.62 21.40
C ALA A 195 23.10 0.57 21.31
N THR A 196 21.79 0.29 21.41
CA THR A 196 20.68 1.27 21.36
C THR A 196 21.09 2.67 21.86
N GLY A 197 21.07 3.66 20.98
CA GLY A 197 21.58 5.02 21.23
C GLY A 197 20.49 6.10 21.20
N ASP A 198 20.75 7.21 21.87
CA ASP A 198 19.95 8.44 21.83
C ASP A 198 20.65 9.47 20.96
N HIS A 199 20.01 9.87 19.87
CA HIS A 199 20.59 10.73 18.83
C HIS A 199 19.90 12.09 18.81
N SER A 200 20.67 13.15 18.52
CA SER A 200 20.08 14.39 18.05
C SER A 200 19.54 14.19 16.63
N TRP A 201 18.47 14.90 16.30
CA TRP A 201 17.75 14.79 15.05
C TRP A 201 17.06 16.11 14.74
N ALA A 202 17.00 16.45 13.46
CA ALA A 202 16.44 17.71 13.00
C ALA A 202 15.98 17.66 11.55
N PHE A 203 15.05 18.55 11.18
CA PHE A 203 14.74 18.84 9.79
C PHE A 203 15.74 19.83 9.22
N PHE A 204 16.25 19.50 8.03
CA PHE A 204 17.08 20.36 7.19
C PHE A 204 16.34 20.67 5.90
N ILE A 205 16.59 21.84 5.32
CA ILE A 205 16.01 22.25 4.04
C ILE A 205 17.11 22.49 3.01
N THR A 206 16.91 22.00 1.78
CA THR A 206 17.85 22.21 0.68
C THR A 206 17.67 23.58 0.03
N ASP A 207 18.70 24.06 -0.67
CA ASP A 207 18.55 25.18 -1.59
C ASP A 207 17.83 24.72 -2.88
N ILE A 208 17.24 25.66 -3.62
CA ILE A 208 16.53 25.43 -4.89
C ILE A 208 17.46 24.82 -5.95
N LEU A 209 18.76 25.14 -5.88
CA LEU A 209 19.78 24.67 -6.82
C LEU A 209 20.33 23.27 -6.48
N ASP A 210 20.01 22.73 -5.30
CA ASP A 210 20.43 21.39 -4.89
C ASP A 210 19.45 20.33 -5.42
N GLU A 211 19.45 20.12 -6.73
CA GLU A 211 18.60 19.12 -7.41
C GLU A 211 19.06 17.66 -7.18
N LYS A 212 20.15 17.43 -6.43
CA LYS A 212 20.75 16.11 -6.28
C LYS A 212 20.15 15.35 -5.09
N ASP A 213 18.99 14.75 -5.32
CA ASP A 213 18.19 13.97 -4.35
C ASP A 213 18.86 12.69 -3.81
N ASN A 214 20.12 12.41 -4.20
CA ASN A 214 20.66 11.06 -4.22
C ASN A 214 22.16 10.98 -3.86
N ARG A 215 22.57 11.70 -2.81
CA ARG A 215 23.94 11.57 -2.28
C ARG A 215 24.01 10.45 -1.23
N PRO A 216 25.08 9.63 -1.22
CA PRO A 216 25.23 8.54 -0.24
C PRO A 216 25.54 9.05 1.17
N THR A 217 25.84 10.34 1.33
CA THR A 217 26.14 10.99 2.60
C THR A 217 25.24 12.19 2.80
N CYS A 218 25.10 12.62 4.06
CA CYS A 218 24.24 13.72 4.46
C CYS A 218 24.95 15.08 4.42
N ASN A 219 26.22 15.13 4.03
CA ASN A 219 27.09 16.32 4.10
C ASN A 219 26.63 17.51 3.23
N PHE A 220 25.64 17.31 2.36
CA PHE A 220 25.06 18.40 1.56
C PHE A 220 24.03 19.22 2.36
N LEU A 221 23.54 18.68 3.47
CA LEU A 221 22.62 19.37 4.36
C LEU A 221 23.42 20.34 5.24
N SER A 222 23.14 21.63 5.12
CA SER A 222 23.83 22.70 5.85
C SER A 222 22.88 23.64 6.58
N ARG A 223 21.62 23.73 6.14
CA ARG A 223 20.62 24.65 6.69
C ARG A 223 19.51 23.91 7.42
N MET A 224 19.44 24.11 8.73
CA MET A 224 18.31 23.64 9.53
C MET A 224 17.03 24.35 9.08
N TYR A 225 15.92 23.61 9.06
CA TYR A 225 14.63 24.16 8.63
C TYR A 225 14.09 25.11 9.69
N ASP A 226 13.90 26.38 9.34
CA ASP A 226 13.17 27.33 10.16
C ASP A 226 12.50 28.39 9.27
N PRO A 227 11.17 28.51 9.28
CA PRO A 227 10.47 29.48 8.44
C PRO A 227 10.66 30.93 8.88
N ALA A 228 11.03 31.18 10.14
CA ALA A 228 11.35 32.51 10.67
C ALA A 228 12.83 32.92 10.47
N GLY A 229 13.65 32.03 9.89
CA GLY A 229 15.06 32.29 9.59
C GLY A 229 16.02 32.15 10.77
N ARG A 230 15.61 31.48 11.86
CA ARG A 230 16.49 31.22 13.01
C ARG A 230 17.54 30.17 12.70
N GLU A 231 18.79 30.42 13.11
CA GLU A 231 19.92 29.50 12.85
C GLU A 231 20.33 28.67 14.08
N LYS A 232 20.06 29.17 15.29
CA LYS A 232 20.41 28.55 16.57
C LYS A 232 19.33 28.84 17.60
N CYS A 233 19.31 28.07 18.68
CA CYS A 233 18.46 28.35 19.83
C CYS A 233 18.91 29.62 20.56
N ASP A 234 17.95 30.48 20.90
CA ASP A 234 18.10 31.59 21.83
C ASP A 234 17.18 31.36 23.04
N GLY A 235 17.73 30.83 24.12
CA GLY A 235 16.95 30.36 25.27
C GLY A 235 16.02 29.19 24.89
N GLU A 236 14.71 29.39 25.08
CA GLU A 236 13.68 28.41 24.71
C GLU A 236 13.25 28.51 23.24
N ASP A 237 13.69 29.56 22.52
CA ASP A 237 13.31 29.78 21.14
C ASP A 237 14.31 29.14 20.17
N CYS A 238 14.00 27.92 19.74
CA CYS A 238 14.81 27.12 18.84
C CYS A 238 14.32 27.17 17.39
N PRO A 239 15.21 26.89 16.41
CA PRO A 239 14.80 26.63 15.04
C PRO A 239 13.71 25.55 15.00
N LEU A 240 12.66 25.73 14.21
CA LEU A 240 11.52 24.82 14.14
C LEU A 240 11.92 23.39 13.73
N GLY A 241 13.01 23.27 12.97
CA GLY A 241 13.60 22.02 12.55
C GLY A 241 14.40 21.31 13.64
N ASP A 242 14.76 21.96 14.76
CA ASP A 242 15.43 21.29 15.88
C ASP A 242 14.44 20.44 16.69
N LEU A 243 14.19 19.23 16.18
CA LEU A 243 13.29 18.29 16.83
C LEU A 243 13.85 17.78 18.17
N THR A 244 15.16 17.88 18.39
CA THR A 244 15.78 17.44 19.65
C THR A 244 15.44 18.41 20.77
N ALA A 245 15.52 19.71 20.50
CA ALA A 245 15.16 20.74 21.47
C ALA A 245 13.68 20.64 21.88
N VAL A 246 12.79 20.35 20.93
CA VAL A 246 11.34 20.31 21.17
C VAL A 246 10.87 18.97 21.76
N HIS A 247 11.42 17.85 21.28
CA HIS A 247 10.89 16.51 21.56
C HIS A 247 11.85 15.60 22.32
N GLY A 248 13.06 16.07 22.61
CA GLY A 248 14.15 15.27 23.15
C GLY A 248 14.80 14.38 22.09
N PRO A 249 15.78 13.55 22.50
CA PRO A 249 16.54 12.73 21.56
C PRO A 249 15.68 11.64 20.90
N LEU A 250 16.12 11.24 19.70
CA LEU A 250 15.60 10.12 18.95
C LEU A 250 16.32 8.84 19.37
N ARG A 251 15.58 7.87 19.90
CA ARG A 251 16.12 6.56 20.22
C ARG A 251 16.23 5.71 18.95
N VAL A 252 17.43 5.25 18.61
CA VAL A 252 17.68 4.26 17.56
C VAL A 252 18.12 2.96 18.22
N SER A 253 17.34 1.89 18.08
CA SER A 253 17.65 0.60 18.71
C SER A 253 18.36 -0.37 17.76
N SER A 254 19.08 -1.34 18.33
CA SER A 254 19.80 -2.37 17.55
C SER A 254 18.89 -3.26 16.69
N SER A 255 17.61 -3.31 17.03
CA SER A 255 16.59 -3.99 16.25
C SER A 255 15.24 -3.31 16.46
N ARG A 256 14.35 -3.45 15.47
CA ARG A 256 12.94 -3.05 15.60
C ARG A 256 12.32 -3.66 16.86
N SER A 257 11.87 -2.82 17.79
CA SER A 257 11.33 -3.22 19.08
C SER A 257 10.42 -2.12 19.64
N ARG A 258 9.84 -2.33 20.83
CA ARG A 258 9.10 -1.25 21.51
C ARG A 258 9.93 0.00 21.79
N PHE A 259 11.26 -0.11 21.77
CA PHE A 259 12.18 1.01 21.99
C PHE A 259 12.60 1.72 20.69
N SER A 260 12.35 1.14 19.51
CA SER A 260 12.53 1.84 18.22
C SER A 260 11.39 2.81 17.92
N ARG A 261 10.32 2.76 18.72
CA ARG A 261 9.05 3.42 18.43
C ARG A 261 8.72 4.52 19.43
N LYS A 262 8.32 5.68 18.92
CA LYS A 262 7.83 6.79 19.73
C LYS A 262 6.91 7.67 18.90
N LEU A 263 5.89 8.24 19.54
CA LEU A 263 5.01 9.24 18.93
C LEU A 263 5.12 10.55 19.71
N TYR A 264 5.35 11.61 18.97
CA TYR A 264 5.44 12.99 19.45
C TYR A 264 4.24 13.77 18.90
N ALA A 265 3.64 14.63 19.71
CA ALA A 265 2.61 15.57 19.28
C ALA A 265 3.20 16.98 19.22
N SER A 266 2.74 17.79 18.28
CA SER A 266 3.18 19.18 18.12
C SER A 266 2.07 20.02 17.49
N THR A 267 1.88 21.24 17.98
CA THR A 267 0.95 22.22 17.41
C THR A 267 1.61 23.22 16.47
N ASN A 268 2.94 23.36 16.55
CA ASN A 268 3.67 24.45 15.89
C ASN A 268 4.45 24.03 14.64
N LEU A 269 4.55 22.73 14.34
CA LEU A 269 5.25 22.25 13.15
C LEU A 269 4.47 22.59 11.87
N VAL A 270 4.94 23.62 11.15
CA VAL A 270 4.45 23.97 9.82
C VAL A 270 5.43 23.45 8.78
N LEU A 271 4.97 22.59 7.87
CA LEU A 271 5.75 22.13 6.72
C LEU A 271 5.44 23.00 5.49
N PRO A 272 6.44 23.32 4.65
CA PRO A 272 6.22 24.01 3.39
C PRO A 272 5.61 23.05 2.36
N ASP A 273 5.25 23.56 1.19
CA ASP A 273 4.90 22.70 0.06
C ASP A 273 6.15 21.95 -0.44
N LEU A 274 6.14 20.62 -0.25
CA LEU A 274 7.24 19.72 -0.60
C LEU A 274 7.14 19.18 -2.04
N THR A 275 6.14 19.62 -2.82
CA THR A 275 6.04 19.30 -4.26
C THR A 275 7.03 20.11 -5.10
N GLY A 276 7.48 21.26 -4.59
CA GLY A 276 8.46 22.13 -5.25
C GLY A 276 9.90 21.60 -5.27
N PRO A 277 10.86 22.42 -5.74
CA PRO A 277 12.27 22.04 -5.85
C PRO A 277 12.97 21.97 -4.49
N ARG A 278 12.52 22.71 -3.48
CA ARG A 278 13.05 22.62 -2.12
C ARG A 278 12.55 21.34 -1.46
N LYS A 279 13.47 20.59 -0.87
CA LYS A 279 13.18 19.37 -0.12
C LYS A 279 13.52 19.57 1.35
N ILE A 280 12.74 18.91 2.21
CA ILE A 280 13.08 18.76 3.62
C ILE A 280 13.69 17.38 3.80
N TYR A 281 14.80 17.30 4.50
CA TYR A 281 15.39 16.04 4.94
C TYR A 281 15.29 15.95 6.46
N LEU A 282 14.91 14.78 6.95
CA LEU A 282 15.12 14.45 8.36
C LEU A 282 16.54 13.88 8.49
N ALA A 283 17.36 14.50 9.34
CA ALA A 283 18.70 14.01 9.63
C ALA A 283 18.82 13.56 11.09
N ILE A 284 19.67 12.56 11.30
CA ILE A 284 20.03 11.96 12.59
C ILE A 284 21.52 12.18 12.77
N MET A 285 21.91 12.84 13.85
CA MET A 285 23.30 13.16 14.18
C MET A 285 23.99 12.00 14.90
N GLY A 286 25.32 11.94 14.83
CA GLY A 286 26.10 10.97 15.60
C GLY A 286 26.08 11.25 17.10
N THR A 287 26.10 10.19 17.92
CA THR A 287 26.12 10.31 19.40
C THR A 287 27.45 10.85 19.94
N LEU A 288 28.57 10.46 19.32
CA LEU A 288 29.91 10.89 19.72
C LEU A 288 30.33 12.23 19.07
N HIS A 289 29.80 12.49 17.88
CA HIS A 289 30.11 13.69 17.08
C HIS A 289 28.81 14.29 16.54
N PRO A 290 28.16 15.19 17.31
CA PRO A 290 26.87 15.78 16.93
C PRO A 290 26.91 16.59 15.62
N ASP A 291 28.08 17.12 15.24
CA ASP A 291 28.26 17.84 13.98
C ASP A 291 28.22 16.92 12.74
N ASN A 292 28.33 15.60 12.94
CA ASN A 292 28.26 14.63 11.87
C ASN A 292 26.81 14.15 11.68
N LEU A 293 26.25 14.43 10.50
CA LEU A 293 24.97 13.89 10.07
C LEU A 293 25.14 12.40 9.70
N TRP A 294 24.80 11.55 10.65
CA TRP A 294 25.03 10.10 10.58
C TRP A 294 24.07 9.39 9.62
N ALA A 295 22.81 9.81 9.57
CA ALA A 295 21.83 9.32 8.60
C ALA A 295 20.86 10.45 8.21
N CYS A 296 20.29 10.37 7.00
CA CYS A 296 19.28 11.31 6.54
C CYS A 296 18.34 10.66 5.54
N ALA A 297 17.10 11.16 5.48
CA ALA A 297 16.10 10.73 4.53
C ALA A 297 15.24 11.92 4.09
N ASN A 298 14.89 11.98 2.81
CA ASN A 298 13.99 12.99 2.26
C ASN A 298 12.59 12.78 2.88
N LEU A 299 12.04 13.83 3.47
CA LEU A 299 10.66 13.87 3.94
C LEU A 299 9.76 14.18 2.74
N ARG A 300 9.03 13.17 2.28
CA ARG A 300 8.16 13.29 1.11
C ARG A 300 6.69 13.18 1.49
N PRO A 301 5.77 13.81 0.74
CA PRO A 301 4.34 13.52 0.89
C PRO A 301 4.07 12.06 0.52
N VAL A 302 3.28 11.37 1.34
CA VAL A 302 2.73 10.05 0.98
C VAL A 302 1.58 10.28 0.01
N THR A 303 1.74 9.81 -1.22
CA THR A 303 0.70 9.90 -2.24
C THR A 303 -0.42 8.89 -1.94
N PRO A 304 -1.69 9.32 -1.95
CA PRO A 304 -2.81 8.41 -1.82
C PRO A 304 -2.81 7.39 -2.96
N LYS A 305 -2.94 6.11 -2.63
CA LYS A 305 -3.04 5.06 -3.64
C LYS A 305 -4.46 4.94 -4.13
N SER A 306 -4.64 4.86 -5.45
CA SER A 306 -5.93 4.61 -6.08
C SER A 306 -5.77 3.58 -7.20
N VAL A 307 -6.59 2.53 -7.14
CA VAL A 307 -6.66 1.47 -8.15
C VAL A 307 -8.09 1.31 -8.66
N ARG A 308 -8.23 0.90 -9.92
CA ARG A 308 -9.53 0.73 -10.55
C ARG A 308 -9.59 -0.55 -11.39
N ALA A 309 -10.60 -1.37 -11.15
CA ALA A 309 -10.98 -2.50 -11.98
C ALA A 309 -12.16 -2.07 -12.87
N VAL A 310 -11.98 -2.10 -14.20
CA VAL A 310 -12.99 -1.67 -15.17
C VAL A 310 -13.65 -2.87 -15.83
N PHE A 311 -14.97 -2.95 -15.73
CA PHE A 311 -15.79 -4.01 -16.31
C PHE A 311 -16.43 -3.52 -17.62
N ASN A 312 -16.33 -4.34 -18.66
CA ASN A 312 -17.01 -4.15 -19.93
C ASN A 312 -17.11 -5.50 -20.66
N ALA A 313 -17.88 -6.43 -20.08
CA ALA A 313 -18.00 -7.79 -20.59
C ALA A 313 -19.35 -8.40 -20.23
N GLN A 314 -19.91 -9.20 -21.14
CA GLN A 314 -21.13 -10.00 -20.89
C GLN A 314 -22.31 -9.19 -20.31
N GLY A 315 -22.51 -7.94 -20.77
CA GLY A 315 -23.57 -7.04 -20.32
C GLY A 315 -23.22 -6.19 -19.10
N VAL A 316 -22.20 -6.58 -18.32
CA VAL A 316 -21.75 -5.81 -17.15
C VAL A 316 -20.80 -4.69 -17.59
N THR A 317 -21.12 -3.47 -17.17
CA THR A 317 -20.29 -2.29 -17.40
C THR A 317 -20.05 -1.51 -16.10
N GLY A 318 -18.96 -0.74 -16.06
CA GLY A 318 -18.65 0.14 -14.93
C GLY A 318 -17.31 -0.18 -14.28
N TYR A 319 -17.16 0.09 -12.98
CA TYR A 319 -15.91 -0.11 -12.28
C TYR A 319 -16.08 -0.37 -10.78
N VAL A 320 -15.03 -0.96 -10.20
CA VAL A 320 -14.76 -0.92 -8.76
C VAL A 320 -13.46 -0.16 -8.54
N MET A 321 -13.49 0.88 -7.70
CA MET A 321 -12.33 1.71 -7.38
C MET A 321 -11.99 1.57 -5.90
N LEU A 322 -10.71 1.39 -5.59
CA LEU A 322 -10.19 1.36 -4.23
C LEU A 322 -9.29 2.56 -4.01
N ARG A 323 -9.43 3.25 -2.88
CA ARG A 323 -8.59 4.38 -2.49
C ARG A 323 -8.15 4.28 -1.03
N GLN A 324 -6.86 4.50 -0.78
CA GLN A 324 -6.29 4.52 0.56
C GLN A 324 -5.31 5.70 0.68
N GLU A 325 -5.51 6.56 1.68
CA GLU A 325 -4.70 7.78 1.86
C GLU A 325 -3.29 7.46 2.37
N SER A 326 -3.15 6.51 3.32
CA SER A 326 -1.84 6.05 3.80
C SER A 326 -1.93 4.67 4.46
N ILE A 327 -0.80 4.14 4.95
CA ILE A 327 -0.77 2.92 5.78
C ILE A 327 -1.57 3.04 7.10
N PHE A 328 -1.89 4.26 7.54
CA PHE A 328 -2.60 4.55 8.79
C PHE A 328 -4.11 4.74 8.61
N THR A 329 -4.64 4.56 7.40
CA THR A 329 -6.07 4.74 7.09
C THR A 329 -6.67 3.46 6.52
N THR A 330 -7.99 3.33 6.64
CA THR A 330 -8.80 2.32 5.95
C THR A 330 -8.80 2.55 4.43
N THR A 331 -9.35 1.58 3.69
CA THR A 331 -9.52 1.66 2.24
C THR A 331 -10.97 1.92 1.89
N ASP A 332 -11.24 2.95 1.10
CA ASP A 332 -12.56 3.21 0.53
C ASP A 332 -12.75 2.39 -0.74
N VAL A 333 -13.88 1.70 -0.84
CA VAL A 333 -14.29 0.85 -1.95
C VAL A 333 -15.51 1.46 -2.60
N THR A 334 -15.38 1.95 -3.83
CA THR A 334 -16.47 2.53 -4.62
C THR A 334 -16.87 1.58 -5.74
N LEU A 335 -18.13 1.14 -5.73
CA LEU A 335 -18.75 0.34 -6.77
C LEU A 335 -19.61 1.25 -7.63
N SER A 336 -19.46 1.14 -8.94
CA SER A 336 -20.37 1.72 -9.93
C SER A 336 -20.52 0.69 -11.04
N LEU A 337 -21.50 -0.20 -10.92
CA LEU A 337 -21.72 -1.33 -11.81
C LEU A 337 -23.13 -1.28 -12.38
N MET A 338 -23.24 -1.51 -13.68
CA MET A 338 -24.51 -1.57 -14.41
C MET A 338 -24.63 -2.88 -15.17
N GLY A 339 -25.87 -3.29 -15.45
CA GLY A 339 -26.14 -4.48 -16.26
C GLY A 339 -25.87 -5.79 -15.53
N LEU A 340 -26.03 -5.81 -14.20
CA LEU A 340 -25.96 -7.02 -13.38
C LEU A 340 -27.19 -7.91 -13.58
N ALA A 341 -28.32 -7.35 -14.01
CA ALA A 341 -29.56 -8.05 -14.38
C ALA A 341 -30.11 -9.01 -13.30
N GLY A 342 -29.75 -8.82 -12.02
CA GLY A 342 -30.08 -9.74 -10.95
C GLY A 342 -29.35 -11.09 -10.99
N GLU A 343 -28.41 -11.28 -11.92
CA GLU A 343 -27.61 -12.51 -12.06
C GLU A 343 -26.38 -12.53 -11.15
N ALA A 344 -25.94 -11.37 -10.65
CA ALA A 344 -24.74 -11.26 -9.83
C ALA A 344 -24.90 -11.92 -8.45
N GLY A 345 -23.84 -12.58 -8.00
CA GLY A 345 -23.71 -13.17 -6.67
C GLY A 345 -22.63 -12.44 -5.87
N GLY A 346 -21.54 -13.15 -5.56
CA GLY A 346 -20.40 -12.60 -4.81
C GLY A 346 -19.38 -11.88 -5.70
N PHE A 347 -18.57 -11.00 -5.13
CA PHE A 347 -17.44 -10.36 -5.80
C PHE A 347 -16.20 -10.35 -4.89
N HIS A 348 -15.06 -10.70 -5.47
CA HIS A 348 -13.84 -10.98 -4.70
C HIS A 348 -12.59 -10.51 -5.43
N VAL A 349 -11.56 -10.14 -4.67
CA VAL A 349 -10.19 -10.02 -5.15
C VAL A 349 -9.53 -11.39 -5.11
N HIS A 350 -8.93 -11.79 -6.22
CA HIS A 350 -8.28 -13.07 -6.42
C HIS A 350 -6.76 -12.99 -6.34
N GLU A 351 -6.10 -14.14 -6.27
CA GLU A 351 -4.65 -14.20 -6.12
C GLU A 351 -3.88 -13.68 -7.34
N LEU A 352 -4.38 -13.89 -8.56
CA LEU A 352 -3.71 -13.48 -9.80
C LEU A 352 -4.54 -12.47 -10.60
N PRO A 353 -3.89 -11.61 -11.42
CA PRO A 353 -4.60 -10.82 -12.41
C PRO A 353 -5.32 -11.73 -13.43
N ALA A 354 -6.44 -11.25 -13.93
CA ALA A 354 -7.10 -11.81 -15.10
C ALA A 354 -6.30 -11.47 -16.36
N LEU A 355 -6.20 -12.42 -17.29
CA LEU A 355 -5.76 -12.13 -18.65
C LEU A 355 -6.97 -11.65 -19.47
N PRO A 356 -6.86 -10.57 -20.25
CA PRO A 356 -7.89 -10.18 -21.20
C PRO A 356 -8.27 -11.35 -22.12
N PRO A 357 -9.56 -11.48 -22.49
CA PRO A 357 -10.00 -12.52 -23.42
C PRO A 357 -9.31 -12.34 -24.78
N ARG A 358 -8.76 -13.43 -25.34
CA ARG A 358 -8.09 -13.41 -26.65
C ARG A 358 -9.08 -13.56 -27.81
N TYR A 359 -10.27 -14.09 -27.54
CA TYR A 359 -11.37 -14.23 -28.50
C TYR A 359 -12.74 -14.06 -27.79
N PRO A 360 -13.78 -13.64 -28.52
CA PRO A 360 -15.13 -13.50 -27.95
C PRO A 360 -15.62 -14.80 -27.29
N GLY A 361 -16.22 -14.69 -26.11
CA GLY A 361 -16.76 -15.83 -25.36
C GLY A 361 -15.72 -16.67 -24.61
N GLN A 362 -14.42 -16.33 -24.64
CA GLN A 362 -13.41 -17.02 -23.83
C GLN A 362 -13.66 -16.80 -22.33
N GLN A 363 -13.88 -17.90 -21.59
CA GLN A 363 -13.87 -17.90 -20.13
C GLN A 363 -12.43 -17.73 -19.64
N HIS A 364 -12.08 -16.51 -19.22
CA HIS A 364 -10.70 -16.14 -18.84
C HIS A 364 -10.55 -15.88 -17.33
N CYS A 365 -11.66 -15.66 -16.62
CA CYS A 365 -11.64 -15.41 -15.18
C CYS A 365 -11.19 -16.61 -14.35
N GLY A 366 -11.17 -17.83 -14.91
CA GLY A 366 -10.62 -19.01 -14.25
C GLY A 366 -9.12 -18.92 -13.94
N ALA A 367 -8.37 -18.11 -14.69
CA ALA A 367 -6.92 -17.96 -14.53
C ALA A 367 -6.51 -17.17 -13.27
N THR A 368 -7.45 -16.51 -12.59
CA THR A 368 -7.16 -15.67 -11.42
C THR A 368 -6.84 -16.48 -10.14
N LYS A 369 -6.91 -17.82 -10.18
CA LYS A 369 -6.80 -18.72 -9.00
C LYS A 369 -7.84 -18.43 -7.91
N GLY A 370 -7.58 -18.76 -6.64
CA GLY A 370 -8.53 -18.61 -5.53
C GLY A 370 -8.72 -17.15 -5.11
N HIS A 371 -9.51 -16.95 -4.05
CA HIS A 371 -9.61 -15.65 -3.40
C HIS A 371 -8.26 -15.29 -2.75
N TYR A 372 -7.94 -14.00 -2.69
CA TYR A 372 -6.71 -13.57 -2.05
C TYR A 372 -6.83 -13.70 -0.53
N ASN A 373 -6.20 -14.73 0.03
CA ASN A 373 -6.31 -15.08 1.46
C ASN A 373 -4.94 -15.22 2.13
N PRO A 374 -4.19 -14.11 2.29
CA PRO A 374 -2.84 -14.14 2.85
C PRO A 374 -2.79 -14.57 4.33
N TYR A 375 -3.89 -14.38 5.07
CA TYR A 375 -3.99 -14.73 6.49
C TYR A 375 -4.55 -16.15 6.72
N LYS A 376 -4.88 -16.88 5.65
CA LYS A 376 -5.40 -18.26 5.69
C LYS A 376 -6.66 -18.39 6.56
N VAL A 377 -7.55 -17.40 6.45
CA VAL A 377 -8.89 -17.47 7.06
C VAL A 377 -9.61 -18.70 6.49
N ASP A 378 -10.24 -19.50 7.35
CA ASP A 378 -11.05 -20.64 6.93
C ASP A 378 -12.47 -20.16 6.57
N PRO A 379 -12.86 -20.17 5.28
CA PRO A 379 -14.18 -19.69 4.86
C PRO A 379 -15.33 -20.46 5.49
N ALA A 380 -15.11 -21.70 5.95
CA ALA A 380 -16.15 -22.50 6.61
C ALA A 380 -16.54 -21.94 7.99
N THR A 381 -15.71 -21.06 8.56
CA THR A 381 -15.94 -20.41 9.85
C THR A 381 -16.37 -18.95 9.73
N SER A 382 -16.39 -18.41 8.50
CA SER A 382 -16.77 -17.03 8.25
C SER A 382 -18.28 -16.83 8.49
N PRO A 383 -18.71 -15.74 9.16
CA PRO A 383 -20.12 -15.43 9.34
C PRO A 383 -20.83 -15.17 8.00
N GLU A 384 -22.16 -15.17 7.99
CA GLU A 384 -22.93 -14.81 6.79
C GLU A 384 -22.51 -13.44 6.22
N PRO A 385 -22.55 -13.25 4.89
CA PRO A 385 -22.10 -12.03 4.22
C PRO A 385 -22.68 -10.74 4.84
N GLY A 386 -21.82 -9.78 5.14
CA GLY A 386 -22.17 -8.48 5.71
C GLY A 386 -22.42 -8.49 7.22
N LEU A 387 -22.31 -9.64 7.90
CA LEU A 387 -22.56 -9.72 9.36
C LEU A 387 -21.27 -9.77 10.19
N GLY A 388 -20.20 -10.37 9.68
CA GLY A 388 -18.93 -10.50 10.40
C GLY A 388 -18.08 -9.23 10.42
N ALA A 389 -17.06 -9.23 11.27
CA ALA A 389 -15.99 -8.26 11.23
C ALA A 389 -15.06 -8.56 10.05
N HIS A 390 -14.40 -7.54 9.50
CA HIS A 390 -13.67 -7.67 8.24
C HIS A 390 -12.46 -8.61 8.28
N ASP A 391 -11.96 -8.99 9.46
CA ASP A 391 -10.90 -10.00 9.65
C ASP A 391 -11.40 -11.44 9.68
N GLN A 392 -12.71 -11.65 9.82
CA GLN A 392 -13.32 -12.98 9.81
C GLN A 392 -13.54 -13.54 8.40
N TYR A 393 -13.20 -12.74 7.38
CA TYR A 393 -13.29 -13.10 5.97
C TYR A 393 -11.90 -13.11 5.34
N GLU A 394 -11.76 -13.85 4.23
CA GLU A 394 -10.56 -13.76 3.41
C GLU A 394 -10.31 -12.29 3.02
N LEU A 395 -9.04 -11.87 2.93
CA LEU A 395 -8.71 -10.46 2.65
C LEU A 395 -9.40 -9.97 1.36
N GLY A 396 -9.44 -10.83 0.34
CA GLY A 396 -10.10 -10.56 -0.93
C GLY A 396 -11.62 -10.78 -0.96
N ASP A 397 -12.25 -11.26 0.10
CA ASP A 397 -13.69 -11.53 0.12
C ASP A 397 -14.49 -10.26 0.41
N LEU A 398 -14.79 -9.49 -0.65
CA LEU A 398 -15.52 -8.22 -0.53
C LEU A 398 -17.01 -8.44 -0.28
N SER A 399 -17.61 -9.51 -0.82
CA SER A 399 -19.00 -9.83 -0.55
C SER A 399 -19.24 -10.33 0.86
N GLY A 400 -18.35 -11.14 1.41
CA GLY A 400 -18.37 -11.52 2.81
C GLY A 400 -18.36 -10.29 3.73
N LYS A 401 -17.56 -9.27 3.39
CA LYS A 401 -17.44 -8.04 4.18
C LYS A 401 -18.58 -7.04 3.99
N HIS A 402 -19.00 -6.78 2.75
CA HIS A 402 -19.88 -5.66 2.39
C HIS A 402 -21.25 -6.09 1.85
N GLY A 403 -21.53 -7.39 1.83
CA GLY A 403 -22.78 -7.96 1.31
C GLY A 403 -22.71 -8.42 -0.15
N MET A 404 -23.69 -9.23 -0.54
CA MET A 404 -23.81 -9.82 -1.87
C MET A 404 -24.44 -8.84 -2.88
N LEU A 405 -24.27 -9.10 -4.18
CA LEU A 405 -24.90 -8.33 -5.27
C LEU A 405 -26.23 -8.94 -5.76
N LEU A 406 -26.82 -9.86 -4.98
CA LEU A 406 -27.99 -10.65 -5.37
C LEU A 406 -29.21 -9.76 -5.70
N GLY A 407 -29.85 -10.05 -6.84
CA GLY A 407 -31.09 -9.38 -7.26
C GLY A 407 -30.94 -7.92 -7.69
N LEU A 408 -29.73 -7.36 -7.69
CA LEU A 408 -29.50 -5.99 -8.12
C LEU A 408 -29.38 -5.89 -9.64
N PRO A 409 -30.11 -4.97 -10.31
CA PRO A 409 -29.88 -4.69 -11.73
C PRO A 409 -28.60 -3.87 -11.94
N ASP A 410 -28.33 -2.93 -11.04
CA ASP A 410 -27.20 -2.01 -11.02
C ASP A 410 -26.84 -1.71 -9.55
N THR A 411 -25.62 -1.24 -9.28
CA THR A 411 -25.22 -0.77 -7.94
C THR A 411 -24.29 0.43 -8.00
N HIS A 412 -24.53 1.39 -7.10
CA HIS A 412 -23.65 2.52 -6.87
C HIS A 412 -23.49 2.76 -5.36
N ALA A 413 -22.33 2.43 -4.81
CA ALA A 413 -22.08 2.50 -3.38
C ALA A 413 -20.61 2.80 -3.07
N THR A 414 -20.37 3.45 -1.94
CA THR A 414 -19.03 3.60 -1.35
C THR A 414 -19.06 3.03 0.06
N VAL A 415 -18.15 2.11 0.34
CA VAL A 415 -18.03 1.43 1.64
C VAL A 415 -16.59 1.47 2.13
N THR A 416 -16.38 1.42 3.45
CA THR A 416 -15.04 1.45 4.06
C THR A 416 -14.59 0.06 4.46
N ASP A 417 -13.54 -0.43 3.81
CA ASP A 417 -12.91 -1.71 4.13
C ASP A 417 -11.75 -1.51 5.12
N HIS A 418 -11.80 -2.27 6.20
CA HIS A 418 -10.82 -2.20 7.29
C HIS A 418 -9.72 -3.26 7.16
N ASN A 419 -9.76 -4.11 6.14
CA ASN A 419 -8.85 -5.22 5.89
C ASN A 419 -8.66 -5.43 4.38
N LEU A 420 -8.34 -4.35 3.65
CA LEU A 420 -8.06 -4.37 2.21
C LEU A 420 -6.95 -3.36 1.83
N PRO A 421 -5.71 -3.57 2.31
CA PRO A 421 -4.64 -2.61 2.11
C PRO A 421 -4.23 -2.47 0.64
N LEU A 422 -3.87 -1.25 0.25
CA LEU A 422 -3.20 -0.90 -1.01
C LEU A 422 -1.68 -0.69 -0.82
N PHE A 423 -1.24 -0.56 0.43
CA PHE A 423 0.17 -0.46 0.81
C PHE A 423 0.69 -1.76 1.43
N GLY A 424 2.00 -1.95 1.34
CA GLY A 424 2.70 -3.03 2.04
C GLY A 424 2.54 -4.41 1.38
N PRO A 425 3.09 -5.45 2.01
CA PRO A 425 3.26 -6.77 1.41
C PRO A 425 1.93 -7.52 1.15
N ARG A 426 0.83 -7.09 1.78
CA ARG A 426 -0.50 -7.69 1.59
C ARG A 426 -1.39 -6.88 0.65
N SER A 427 -0.81 -5.95 -0.11
CA SER A 427 -1.53 -5.11 -1.04
C SER A 427 -2.32 -5.91 -2.09
N VAL A 428 -3.52 -5.42 -2.41
CA VAL A 428 -4.37 -5.96 -3.49
C VAL A 428 -4.10 -5.33 -4.86
N VAL A 429 -3.19 -4.36 -4.95
CA VAL A 429 -2.84 -3.68 -6.20
C VAL A 429 -2.37 -4.68 -7.26
N GLY A 430 -2.94 -4.56 -8.46
CA GLY A 430 -2.66 -5.38 -9.64
C GLY A 430 -3.26 -6.79 -9.64
N ARG A 431 -3.99 -7.20 -8.59
CA ARG A 431 -4.74 -8.46 -8.56
C ARG A 431 -6.04 -8.39 -9.37
N GLY A 432 -6.60 -9.53 -9.72
CA GLY A 432 -7.89 -9.62 -10.41
C GLY A 432 -9.06 -9.46 -9.43
N LEU A 433 -10.09 -8.71 -9.82
CA LEU A 433 -11.40 -8.65 -9.17
C LEU A 433 -12.40 -9.43 -10.04
N VAL A 434 -13.11 -10.37 -9.44
CA VAL A 434 -14.07 -11.24 -10.12
C VAL A 434 -15.45 -11.01 -9.54
N ILE A 435 -16.45 -10.82 -10.40
CA ILE A 435 -17.87 -10.88 -10.05
C ILE A 435 -18.36 -12.26 -10.45
N HIS A 436 -19.03 -12.94 -9.54
CA HIS A 436 -19.62 -14.26 -9.72
C HIS A 436 -21.11 -14.11 -10.06
N LYS A 437 -21.67 -15.15 -10.68
CA LYS A 437 -23.11 -15.34 -10.75
C LYS A 437 -23.66 -15.80 -9.40
N ALA A 438 -24.97 -15.73 -9.21
CA ALA A 438 -25.66 -16.18 -8.01
C ALA A 438 -25.35 -17.65 -7.65
N GLU A 439 -25.18 -18.52 -8.65
CA GLU A 439 -24.79 -19.92 -8.49
C GLU A 439 -23.29 -20.14 -8.19
N GLY A 440 -22.50 -19.07 -8.09
CA GLY A 440 -21.08 -19.09 -7.72
C GLY A 440 -20.09 -19.20 -8.89
N ALA A 441 -20.57 -19.42 -10.12
CA ALA A 441 -19.71 -19.43 -11.30
C ALA A 441 -19.07 -18.04 -11.53
N ARG A 442 -17.79 -17.99 -11.93
CA ARG A 442 -17.14 -16.71 -12.29
C ARG A 442 -17.82 -16.12 -13.52
N TRP A 443 -18.27 -14.88 -13.45
CA TRP A 443 -19.01 -14.23 -14.52
C TRP A 443 -18.12 -13.30 -15.34
N VAL A 444 -17.62 -12.24 -14.70
CA VAL A 444 -16.78 -11.22 -15.32
C VAL A 444 -15.63 -10.86 -14.39
N CYS A 445 -14.51 -10.43 -14.94
CA CYS A 445 -13.33 -10.08 -14.17
C CYS A 445 -12.57 -8.92 -14.80
N ALA A 446 -11.84 -8.19 -13.95
CA ALA A 446 -11.01 -7.06 -14.33
C ALA A 446 -9.84 -6.93 -13.35
N ASN A 447 -8.77 -6.24 -13.71
CA ASN A 447 -7.60 -6.07 -12.84
C ASN A 447 -7.64 -4.75 -12.08
N LEU A 448 -7.25 -4.77 -10.81
CA LEU A 448 -7.11 -3.59 -9.95
C LEU A 448 -5.87 -2.78 -10.36
N ARG A 449 -6.00 -1.98 -11.42
CA ARG A 449 -4.88 -1.24 -12.00
C ARG A 449 -4.63 0.10 -11.32
N PRO A 450 -3.36 0.46 -11.01
CA PRO A 450 -3.01 1.81 -10.59
C PRO A 450 -3.51 2.86 -11.56
N MET A 451 -3.97 3.99 -11.02
CA MET A 451 -4.40 5.14 -11.82
C MET A 451 -3.27 6.13 -12.12
N THR A 452 -2.05 5.84 -11.66
CA THR A 452 -0.86 6.65 -11.90
C THR A 452 0.09 5.95 -12.89
N PRO A 453 0.95 6.69 -13.61
CA PRO A 453 1.91 6.11 -14.54
C PRO A 453 2.81 5.06 -13.86
N GLN A 454 3.01 3.93 -14.53
CA GLN A 454 3.81 2.83 -14.02
C GLN A 454 5.10 2.65 -14.85
N ILE A 455 6.19 2.29 -14.17
CA ILE A 455 7.37 1.68 -14.79
C ILE A 455 7.30 0.17 -14.65
N ARG A 456 7.69 -0.54 -15.71
CA ARG A 456 7.68 -2.00 -15.75
C ARG A 456 9.05 -2.56 -16.11
N ALA A 457 9.40 -3.66 -15.47
CA ALA A 457 10.59 -4.44 -15.77
C ALA A 457 10.22 -5.91 -15.88
N ALA A 458 11.03 -6.67 -16.61
CA ALA A 458 10.86 -8.11 -16.73
C ALA A 458 12.20 -8.84 -16.69
N VAL A 459 12.12 -10.12 -16.39
CA VAL A 459 13.20 -11.10 -16.50
C VAL A 459 12.65 -12.30 -17.25
N THR A 460 13.18 -12.57 -18.44
CA THR A 460 12.68 -13.64 -19.30
C THR A 460 13.71 -14.77 -19.39
N PHE A 461 13.45 -15.87 -18.70
CA PHE A 461 14.29 -17.07 -18.72
C PHE A 461 14.04 -17.88 -19.99
N ARG A 462 15.12 -18.37 -20.60
CA ARG A 462 15.08 -19.24 -21.80
C ARG A 462 15.74 -20.60 -21.57
N TYR A 463 16.67 -20.69 -20.62
CA TYR A 463 17.36 -21.93 -20.26
C TYR A 463 18.02 -21.78 -18.86
N PRO A 464 18.10 -22.84 -18.02
CA PRO A 464 17.39 -24.12 -18.14
C PRO A 464 15.90 -24.01 -17.79
N LEU A 465 15.44 -22.81 -17.41
CA LEU A 465 14.04 -22.51 -17.18
C LEU A 465 13.51 -21.69 -18.35
N VAL A 466 12.24 -21.90 -18.68
CA VAL A 466 11.47 -21.03 -19.56
C VAL A 466 10.41 -20.36 -18.69
N GLY A 467 10.37 -19.04 -18.73
CA GLY A 467 9.48 -18.30 -17.85
C GLY A 467 9.75 -16.82 -17.80
N GLU A 468 8.87 -16.11 -17.10
CA GLU A 468 9.00 -14.67 -16.94
C GLU A 468 8.57 -14.22 -15.54
N ILE A 469 9.30 -13.21 -15.03
CA ILE A 469 8.95 -12.48 -13.82
C ILE A 469 8.82 -11.02 -14.22
N VAL A 470 7.66 -10.42 -13.94
CA VAL A 470 7.34 -9.02 -14.24
C VAL A 470 7.31 -8.23 -12.94
N PHE A 471 7.84 -7.01 -12.99
CA PHE A 471 7.85 -6.05 -11.90
C PHE A 471 7.13 -4.78 -12.37
N GLU A 472 6.27 -4.22 -11.53
CA GLU A 472 5.52 -3.00 -11.82
C GLU A 472 5.57 -2.07 -10.59
N GLN A 473 5.98 -0.82 -10.80
CA GLN A 473 6.11 0.22 -9.76
C GLN A 473 5.61 1.55 -10.32
N GLU A 474 5.18 2.46 -9.46
CA GLU A 474 4.87 3.84 -9.85
C GLU A 474 6.14 4.54 -10.40
N ALA A 475 6.02 5.18 -11.57
CA ALA A 475 7.17 5.60 -12.36
C ALA A 475 8.06 6.63 -11.65
N ASP A 476 7.45 7.57 -10.95
CA ASP A 476 8.10 8.72 -10.33
C ASP A 476 8.22 8.57 -8.80
N GLU A 477 8.01 7.37 -8.27
CA GLU A 477 8.01 7.11 -6.82
C GLU A 477 8.85 5.84 -6.48
N PRO A 478 10.19 5.97 -6.38
CA PRO A 478 11.10 4.83 -6.23
C PRO A 478 10.95 4.06 -4.91
N LEU A 479 10.36 4.65 -3.87
CA LEU A 479 10.08 3.92 -2.62
C LEU A 479 8.60 3.53 -2.51
N SER A 480 7.82 3.61 -3.60
CA SER A 480 6.52 2.93 -3.68
C SER A 480 6.72 1.42 -3.62
N ASP A 481 5.69 0.71 -3.21
CA ASP A 481 5.69 -0.76 -3.32
C ASP A 481 5.79 -1.18 -4.80
N THR A 482 6.44 -2.32 -5.03
CA THR A 482 6.58 -2.94 -6.35
C THR A 482 5.77 -4.23 -6.39
N SER A 483 4.85 -4.33 -7.33
CA SER A 483 4.13 -5.57 -7.64
C SER A 483 5.05 -6.51 -8.41
N VAL A 484 5.13 -7.76 -7.98
CA VAL A 484 5.96 -8.80 -8.60
C VAL A 484 5.08 -9.97 -9.02
N LEU A 485 5.05 -10.23 -10.32
CA LEU A 485 4.26 -11.31 -10.93
C LEU A 485 5.19 -12.34 -11.56
N VAL A 486 5.21 -13.54 -10.99
CA VAL A 486 5.78 -14.72 -11.64
C VAL A 486 4.72 -15.25 -12.60
N THR A 487 4.91 -15.05 -13.90
CA THR A 487 3.90 -15.39 -14.93
C THR A 487 3.87 -16.89 -15.21
N TYR A 488 5.05 -17.52 -15.22
CA TYR A 488 5.28 -18.96 -15.19
C TYR A 488 6.79 -19.23 -15.10
N LEU A 489 7.17 -20.36 -14.51
CA LEU A 489 8.53 -20.91 -14.52
C LEU A 489 8.45 -22.41 -14.76
N VAL A 490 9.02 -22.88 -15.86
CA VAL A 490 8.96 -24.28 -16.27
C VAL A 490 10.37 -24.79 -16.62
N TYR A 491 10.69 -26.03 -16.29
CA TYR A 491 11.93 -26.66 -16.78
C TYR A 491 11.90 -26.78 -18.31
N SER A 492 12.95 -26.31 -18.98
CA SER A 492 13.02 -26.29 -20.45
C SER A 492 13.03 -27.67 -21.08
N ASP A 493 13.45 -28.70 -20.33
CA ASP A 493 13.53 -30.08 -20.80
C ASP A 493 12.22 -30.87 -20.63
N GLY A 494 11.25 -30.35 -19.87
CA GLY A 494 9.96 -30.99 -19.61
C GLY A 494 10.03 -32.38 -18.94
N SER A 495 11.20 -32.79 -18.45
CA SER A 495 11.50 -34.14 -17.99
C SER A 495 11.45 -34.30 -16.46
N ARG A 496 11.24 -33.19 -15.75
CA ARG A 496 11.29 -33.11 -14.30
C ARG A 496 9.90 -33.02 -13.69
N ASN A 497 9.78 -33.44 -12.43
CA ASN A 497 8.62 -33.11 -11.62
C ASN A 497 8.66 -31.64 -11.19
N THR A 498 7.51 -31.08 -10.81
CA THR A 498 7.47 -29.75 -10.17
C THR A 498 8.33 -29.77 -8.90
N THR A 499 9.14 -28.73 -8.74
CA THR A 499 10.01 -28.52 -7.58
C THR A 499 9.63 -27.21 -6.87
N GLY A 500 9.92 -27.13 -5.59
CA GLY A 500 9.63 -25.98 -4.73
C GLY A 500 10.89 -25.47 -4.03
N ASP A 501 10.69 -24.50 -3.13
CA ASP A 501 11.71 -23.99 -2.22
C ASP A 501 12.95 -23.40 -2.91
N HIS A 502 12.79 -22.92 -4.14
CA HIS A 502 13.86 -22.26 -4.86
C HIS A 502 14.11 -20.86 -4.32
N ARG A 503 15.29 -20.67 -3.71
CA ARG A 503 15.82 -19.35 -3.38
C ARG A 503 16.06 -18.57 -4.67
N TRP A 504 15.86 -17.27 -4.59
CA TRP A 504 16.03 -16.35 -5.70
C TRP A 504 16.36 -14.95 -5.17
N TYR A 505 17.30 -14.31 -5.85
CA TYR A 505 17.85 -13.02 -5.44
C TYR A 505 18.14 -12.12 -6.63
N VAL A 506 18.14 -10.80 -6.39
CA VAL A 506 18.80 -9.84 -7.27
C VAL A 506 20.31 -9.89 -7.01
N HIS A 507 21.09 -10.00 -8.07
CA HIS A 507 22.54 -10.01 -8.06
C HIS A 507 23.11 -8.77 -8.73
N ARG A 508 24.30 -8.35 -8.29
CA ARG A 508 24.90 -7.07 -8.68
C ARG A 508 25.15 -6.95 -10.18
N ASP A 509 25.64 -8.01 -10.82
CA ASP A 509 26.11 -7.93 -12.19
C ASP A 509 25.08 -8.59 -13.14
N PRO A 510 24.89 -8.07 -14.37
CA PRO A 510 24.13 -8.79 -15.39
C PRO A 510 24.86 -10.11 -15.72
N PRO A 511 24.15 -11.25 -15.88
CA PRO A 511 24.80 -12.52 -16.15
C PRO A 511 25.49 -12.48 -17.51
N GLY A 512 26.69 -13.04 -17.54
CA GLY A 512 27.36 -13.42 -18.77
C GLY A 512 26.69 -14.64 -19.42
N ARG A 513 27.40 -15.26 -20.36
CA ARG A 513 26.92 -16.47 -21.07
C ARG A 513 27.18 -17.77 -20.30
N ASP A 514 27.48 -17.68 -19.01
CA ASP A 514 27.79 -18.83 -18.15
C ASP A 514 26.53 -19.57 -17.66
N PHE A 515 25.33 -19.14 -18.05
CA PHE A 515 24.10 -19.90 -17.79
C PHE A 515 24.10 -21.29 -18.48
N TYR A 516 24.89 -21.48 -19.53
CA TYR A 516 25.14 -22.80 -20.14
C TYR A 516 26.22 -23.62 -19.42
N ASN A 517 27.07 -23.00 -18.60
CA ASN A 517 28.13 -23.71 -17.89
C ASN A 517 27.52 -24.51 -16.74
N TRP A 518 27.56 -25.84 -16.83
CA TRP A 518 26.92 -26.70 -15.84
C TRP A 518 27.54 -26.61 -14.44
N THR A 519 28.86 -26.45 -14.33
CA THR A 519 29.59 -26.46 -13.04
C THR A 519 29.85 -25.08 -12.46
N MET A 520 29.82 -24.03 -13.30
CA MET A 520 30.00 -22.64 -12.89
C MET A 520 28.85 -21.76 -13.40
N ARG A 521 27.62 -22.25 -13.22
CA ARG A 521 26.43 -21.57 -13.72
C ARG A 521 26.22 -20.23 -13.00
N CYS A 522 25.97 -19.17 -13.77
CA CYS A 522 25.57 -17.86 -13.25
C CYS A 522 26.53 -17.22 -12.23
N VAL A 523 27.80 -17.65 -12.20
CA VAL A 523 28.84 -17.09 -11.32
C VAL A 523 29.13 -15.64 -11.70
N SER A 524 29.03 -15.31 -12.98
CA SER A 524 29.20 -13.98 -13.56
C SER A 524 28.27 -12.91 -12.97
N ALA A 525 27.10 -13.31 -12.45
CA ALA A 525 26.17 -12.38 -11.78
C ALA A 525 26.74 -11.80 -10.47
N GLY A 526 27.82 -12.39 -9.94
CA GLY A 526 28.51 -11.88 -8.77
C GLY A 526 27.74 -12.08 -7.46
N ALA A 527 27.95 -11.18 -6.51
CA ALA A 527 27.33 -11.20 -5.19
C ALA A 527 25.86 -10.74 -5.23
N ARG A 528 25.12 -11.02 -4.15
CA ARG A 528 23.76 -10.48 -3.96
C ARG A 528 23.81 -8.95 -3.95
N PHE A 529 22.78 -8.32 -4.51
CA PHE A 529 22.72 -6.88 -4.59
C PHE A 529 22.41 -6.27 -3.22
N ASN A 530 23.40 -5.62 -2.60
CA ASN A 530 23.28 -5.03 -1.26
C ASN A 530 23.82 -3.59 -1.23
N PRO A 531 23.16 -2.65 -1.93
CA PRO A 531 23.64 -1.27 -2.02
C PRO A 531 23.56 -0.51 -0.69
N TYR A 532 22.72 -0.98 0.24
CA TYR A 532 22.56 -0.42 1.58
C TYR A 532 23.54 -0.99 2.60
N LYS A 533 24.36 -1.98 2.20
CA LYS A 533 25.33 -2.66 3.07
C LYS A 533 24.69 -3.18 4.36
N VAL A 534 23.46 -3.70 4.25
CA VAL A 534 22.78 -4.35 5.38
C VAL A 534 23.63 -5.52 5.85
N SER A 535 23.81 -5.66 7.17
CA SER A 535 24.60 -6.74 7.73
C SER A 535 23.95 -8.10 7.46
N THR A 536 24.75 -9.06 6.99
CA THR A 536 24.33 -10.45 6.76
C THR A 536 24.64 -11.37 7.94
N GLU A 537 25.07 -10.82 9.09
CA GLU A 537 25.26 -11.58 10.31
C GLU A 537 23.93 -12.14 10.83
N GLU A 538 23.93 -13.37 11.33
CA GLU A 538 22.71 -14.13 11.63
C GLU A 538 21.76 -13.37 12.58
N LYS A 539 22.29 -12.73 13.62
CA LYS A 539 21.49 -12.05 14.65
C LYS A 539 20.70 -10.87 14.08
N GLN A 540 21.31 -10.09 13.19
CA GLN A 540 20.73 -8.91 12.56
C GLN A 540 19.83 -9.33 11.39
N TYR A 541 20.29 -10.30 10.60
CA TYR A 541 19.59 -10.79 9.41
C TYR A 541 18.34 -11.61 9.70
N ARG A 542 18.23 -12.22 10.89
CA ARG A 542 17.03 -12.98 11.33
C ARG A 542 15.74 -12.15 11.26
N GLY A 543 15.84 -10.83 11.34
CA GLY A 543 14.69 -9.93 11.20
C GLY A 543 14.29 -9.60 9.76
N CYS A 544 15.00 -10.11 8.75
CA CYS A 544 14.62 -9.94 7.35
C CYS A 544 13.30 -10.65 7.06
N SER A 545 12.28 -9.88 6.70
CA SER A 545 10.95 -10.39 6.33
C SER A 545 10.20 -9.39 5.44
N ALA A 546 9.04 -9.80 4.95
CA ALA A 546 8.11 -8.93 4.23
C ALA A 546 7.73 -7.66 5.03
N ASP A 547 7.59 -7.79 6.36
CA ASP A 547 7.16 -6.71 7.25
C ASP A 547 8.31 -5.83 7.75
N SER A 548 9.55 -6.28 7.57
CA SER A 548 10.78 -5.56 7.95
C SER A 548 11.80 -5.59 6.80
N PRO A 549 11.44 -5.06 5.62
CA PRO A 549 12.25 -5.20 4.41
C PRO A 549 13.59 -4.45 4.48
N SER A 550 13.72 -3.41 5.33
CA SER A 550 14.97 -2.70 5.56
C SER A 550 16.03 -3.52 6.31
N LYS A 551 15.67 -4.69 6.86
CA LYS A 551 16.63 -5.66 7.45
C LYS A 551 17.16 -6.68 6.45
N CYS A 552 16.67 -6.65 5.22
CA CYS A 552 17.11 -7.55 4.17
C CYS A 552 18.14 -6.88 3.29
N GLU A 553 19.06 -7.67 2.71
CA GLU A 553 19.78 -7.19 1.53
C GLU A 553 18.74 -6.82 0.46
N LEU A 554 18.98 -5.75 -0.29
CA LEU A 554 18.00 -5.29 -1.29
C LEU A 554 17.67 -6.39 -2.31
N GLY A 555 18.64 -7.23 -2.64
CA GLY A 555 18.46 -8.37 -3.52
C GLY A 555 17.84 -9.60 -2.88
N ASP A 556 17.60 -9.64 -1.57
CA ASP A 556 16.98 -10.81 -0.92
C ASP A 556 15.46 -10.88 -1.12
N LEU A 557 15.05 -11.36 -2.30
CA LEU A 557 13.65 -11.56 -2.64
C LEU A 557 13.05 -12.78 -1.93
N SER A 558 13.85 -13.78 -1.60
CA SER A 558 13.34 -14.99 -0.92
C SER A 558 12.90 -14.69 0.51
N GLY A 559 13.70 -13.92 1.25
CA GLY A 559 13.36 -13.52 2.62
C GLY A 559 12.11 -12.64 2.69
N ARG A 560 11.86 -11.82 1.66
CA ARG A 560 10.70 -10.90 1.62
C ARG A 560 9.46 -11.46 0.95
N LEU A 561 9.62 -12.25 -0.11
CA LEU A 561 8.52 -12.70 -0.99
C LEU A 561 8.30 -14.22 -0.93
N GLY A 562 9.15 -14.93 -0.20
CA GLY A 562 9.17 -16.39 -0.13
C GLY A 562 9.83 -17.04 -1.34
N PHE A 563 9.90 -18.37 -1.30
CA PHE A 563 10.55 -19.17 -2.34
C PHE A 563 9.70 -19.31 -3.60
N LEU A 564 10.36 -19.61 -4.72
CA LEU A 564 9.73 -19.91 -6.00
C LEU A 564 9.43 -21.40 -6.14
N ARG A 565 8.39 -21.69 -6.92
CA ARG A 565 8.13 -23.03 -7.47
C ARG A 565 8.46 -23.04 -8.94
N VAL A 566 8.97 -24.16 -9.43
CA VAL A 566 9.28 -24.38 -10.85
C VAL A 566 8.53 -25.60 -11.32
N SER A 567 7.67 -25.41 -12.32
CA SER A 567 6.83 -26.46 -12.85
C SER A 567 7.64 -27.44 -13.70
N GLY A 568 7.31 -28.73 -13.57
CA GLY A 568 7.91 -29.79 -14.36
C GLY A 568 7.62 -29.71 -15.85
N THR A 569 6.39 -29.31 -16.18
CA THR A 569 5.88 -29.23 -17.57
C THR A 569 5.05 -27.96 -17.77
N VAL A 570 4.81 -27.60 -19.05
CA VAL A 570 3.97 -26.45 -19.41
C VAL A 570 2.54 -26.61 -18.90
N LYS A 571 2.00 -27.83 -18.83
CA LYS A 571 0.66 -28.09 -18.26
C LYS A 571 0.59 -27.73 -16.78
N GLY A 572 1.70 -27.92 -16.05
CA GLY A 572 1.84 -27.55 -14.64
C GLY A 572 2.25 -26.10 -14.41
N ALA A 573 2.45 -25.28 -15.46
CA ALA A 573 2.85 -23.88 -15.34
C ALA A 573 2.03 -23.07 -14.31
N PRO A 574 0.68 -23.25 -14.17
CA PRO A 574 -0.10 -22.57 -13.15
C PRO A 574 0.41 -22.75 -11.71
N GLU A 575 1.09 -23.86 -11.39
CA GLU A 575 1.65 -24.11 -10.05
C GLU A 575 2.80 -23.17 -9.68
N SER A 576 3.51 -22.64 -10.69
CA SER A 576 4.61 -21.68 -10.50
C SER A 576 4.14 -20.22 -10.39
N GLN A 577 2.90 -19.93 -10.80
CA GLN A 577 2.38 -18.58 -10.87
C GLN A 577 2.14 -17.98 -9.49
N LYS A 578 2.62 -16.76 -9.28
CA LYS A 578 2.49 -16.09 -7.99
C LYS A 578 2.54 -14.57 -8.16
N MET A 579 1.62 -13.87 -7.50
CA MET A 579 1.64 -12.41 -7.41
C MET A 579 1.93 -11.97 -5.98
N MET A 580 2.93 -11.10 -5.84
CA MET A 580 3.49 -10.63 -4.57
C MET A 580 3.70 -9.12 -4.63
N THR A 581 3.96 -8.50 -3.48
CA THR A 581 4.26 -7.08 -3.36
C THR A 581 5.49 -6.90 -2.47
N ASP A 582 6.48 -6.14 -2.92
CA ASP A 582 7.69 -5.81 -2.16
C ASP A 582 7.70 -4.30 -1.85
N ALA A 583 7.86 -3.95 -0.57
CA ALA A 583 7.90 -2.55 -0.12
C ALA A 583 9.30 -1.89 -0.22
N ASN A 584 10.31 -2.63 -0.69
CA ASN A 584 11.69 -2.18 -0.82
C ASN A 584 12.34 -2.81 -2.07
N LEU A 585 11.77 -2.59 -3.26
CA LEU A 585 12.31 -3.11 -4.52
C LEU A 585 12.25 -2.08 -5.65
N PRO A 586 13.03 -0.99 -5.57
CA PRO A 586 12.95 0.12 -6.52
C PRO A 586 13.21 -0.31 -7.96
N LEU A 587 12.39 0.16 -8.89
CA LEU A 587 12.58 0.09 -10.35
C LEU A 587 13.13 1.40 -10.93
N SER A 588 13.05 2.50 -10.19
CA SER A 588 13.64 3.80 -10.53
C SER A 588 14.58 4.30 -9.43
N GLY A 589 15.23 5.44 -9.65
CA GLY A 589 16.20 6.00 -8.71
C GLY A 589 17.54 5.25 -8.65
N PRO A 590 18.47 5.68 -7.77
CA PRO A 590 19.87 5.22 -7.78
C PRO A 590 20.07 3.78 -7.33
N ARG A 591 19.07 3.21 -6.66
CA ARG A 591 19.11 1.85 -6.12
C ARG A 591 18.23 0.90 -6.93
N SER A 592 17.77 1.34 -8.10
CA SER A 592 16.97 0.55 -9.02
C SER A 592 17.59 -0.82 -9.28
N ILE A 593 16.75 -1.85 -9.35
CA ILE A 593 17.16 -3.20 -9.76
C ILE A 593 17.28 -3.36 -11.29
N LEU A 594 16.97 -2.34 -12.08
CA LEU A 594 17.15 -2.39 -13.54
C LEU A 594 18.63 -2.55 -13.91
N GLY A 595 18.93 -3.42 -14.87
CA GLY A 595 20.30 -3.71 -15.30
C GLY A 595 21.05 -4.70 -14.41
N HIS A 596 20.51 -5.03 -13.24
CA HIS A 596 20.94 -6.14 -12.41
C HIS A 596 20.38 -7.47 -12.94
N SER A 597 20.50 -8.54 -12.17
CA SER A 597 20.03 -9.86 -12.59
C SER A 597 19.30 -10.61 -11.50
N ILE A 598 18.40 -11.51 -11.91
CA ILE A 598 17.84 -12.51 -11.01
C ILE A 598 18.67 -13.78 -11.14
N VAL A 599 19.02 -14.39 -10.01
CA VAL A 599 19.55 -15.75 -9.93
C VAL A 599 18.60 -16.60 -9.11
N ILE A 600 18.16 -17.73 -9.67
CA ILE A 600 17.34 -18.74 -9.00
C ILE A 600 18.27 -19.90 -8.63
N PHE A 601 18.10 -20.46 -7.44
CA PHE A 601 18.92 -21.49 -6.83
C PHE A 601 18.17 -22.80 -6.68
N ASP A 602 18.91 -23.90 -6.63
CA ASP A 602 18.45 -25.26 -6.39
C ASP A 602 19.40 -25.91 -5.38
N ASP A 603 18.95 -25.92 -4.12
CA ASP A 603 19.72 -26.40 -2.96
C ASP A 603 19.86 -27.93 -2.94
N PHE A 604 19.03 -28.62 -3.71
CA PHE A 604 19.07 -30.08 -3.85
C PHE A 604 19.90 -30.54 -5.04
N ALA A 605 20.54 -29.61 -5.75
CA ALA A 605 21.30 -29.97 -6.93
C ALA A 605 22.60 -30.72 -6.59
N PRO A 606 23.16 -31.50 -7.53
CA PRO A 606 24.41 -32.21 -7.32
C PRO A 606 25.53 -31.24 -6.91
N LYS A 607 26.28 -31.54 -5.84
CA LYS A 607 27.32 -30.65 -5.27
C LYS A 607 28.31 -30.09 -6.31
N HIS A 608 28.69 -30.90 -7.30
CA HIS A 608 29.64 -30.50 -8.35
C HIS A 608 29.05 -29.53 -9.40
N ARG A 609 27.73 -29.39 -9.49
CA ARG A 609 27.03 -28.40 -10.32
C ARG A 609 27.03 -27.01 -9.67
N GLY A 610 27.12 -26.95 -8.34
CA GLY A 610 26.72 -25.77 -7.56
C GLY A 610 25.21 -25.65 -7.44
N ASP A 611 24.75 -24.62 -6.73
CA ASP A 611 23.34 -24.39 -6.39
C ASP A 611 22.65 -23.39 -7.35
N ARG A 612 23.37 -22.46 -7.99
CA ARG A 612 22.81 -21.51 -8.97
C ARG A 612 22.18 -22.22 -10.18
N MET A 613 20.85 -22.23 -10.27
CA MET A 613 20.09 -22.98 -11.27
C MET A 613 19.86 -22.21 -12.57
N ALA A 614 19.45 -20.95 -12.49
CA ALA A 614 19.14 -20.10 -13.65
C ALA A 614 19.43 -18.64 -13.34
N CYS A 615 19.78 -17.85 -14.35
CA CYS A 615 19.94 -16.42 -14.20
C CYS A 615 19.59 -15.67 -15.49
N MET A 616 19.10 -14.44 -15.33
CA MET A 616 18.83 -13.54 -16.43
C MET A 616 18.81 -12.08 -15.97
N SER A 617 19.13 -11.16 -16.87
CA SER A 617 19.10 -9.72 -16.61
C SER A 617 17.68 -9.18 -16.46
N ILE A 618 17.52 -8.25 -15.52
CA ILE A 618 16.31 -7.44 -15.33
C ILE A 618 16.37 -6.28 -16.32
N HIS A 619 15.38 -6.19 -17.20
CA HIS A 619 15.32 -5.16 -18.23
C HIS A 619 13.97 -4.46 -18.23
N ARG A 620 13.95 -3.19 -18.65
CA ARG A 620 12.73 -2.41 -18.77
C ARG A 620 11.88 -2.97 -19.92
N ILE A 621 10.57 -3.10 -19.67
CA ILE A 621 9.58 -3.38 -20.72
C ILE A 621 8.73 -2.14 -20.96
N PHE A 622 8.28 -1.95 -22.19
CA PHE A 622 7.53 -0.77 -22.61
C PHE A 622 6.15 -1.17 -23.09
N ARG A 623 5.20 -0.25 -22.97
CA ARG A 623 3.85 -0.40 -23.52
C ARG A 623 3.89 -0.64 -25.03
N HIS A 624 2.89 -1.36 -25.52
CA HIS A 624 2.65 -1.51 -26.94
C HIS A 624 1.80 -0.33 -27.43
N LYS A 625 2.23 0.31 -28.51
CA LYS A 625 1.50 1.41 -29.16
C LYS A 625 1.40 1.14 -30.67
N GLY A 626 0.18 1.05 -31.18
CA GLY A 626 -0.12 0.98 -32.61
C GLY A 626 -0.84 2.26 -33.04
N VAL A 627 -0.44 2.86 -34.16
CA VAL A 627 -1.08 4.09 -34.66
C VAL A 627 -1.37 3.96 -36.15
N VAL A 628 -2.61 4.23 -36.53
CA VAL A 628 -3.05 4.40 -37.91
C VAL A 628 -3.10 5.90 -38.19
N THR A 629 -2.27 6.38 -39.11
CA THR A 629 -2.25 7.79 -39.57
C THR A 629 -2.35 7.93 -41.09
N LYS A 630 -2.31 6.81 -41.81
CA LYS A 630 -2.41 6.77 -43.28
C LYS A 630 -3.69 6.06 -43.66
N TRP A 631 -4.53 6.77 -44.39
CA TRP A 631 -5.81 6.27 -44.87
C TRP A 631 -5.73 6.00 -46.38
N SER A 632 -6.49 5.03 -46.84
CA SER A 632 -6.66 4.74 -48.26
C SER A 632 -8.14 4.54 -48.52
N ALA A 633 -8.68 5.32 -49.46
CA ALA A 633 -10.10 5.33 -49.78
C ALA A 633 -10.34 4.79 -51.20
N THR A 634 -11.51 4.19 -51.40
CA THR A 634 -12.02 3.90 -52.76
C THR A 634 -12.27 5.23 -53.48
N ARG A 635 -12.01 5.28 -54.80
CA ARG A 635 -12.27 6.49 -55.61
C ARG A 635 -13.71 7.00 -55.37
N GLY A 636 -13.84 8.28 -55.04
CA GLY A 636 -15.13 8.96 -54.83
C GLY A 636 -15.68 8.92 -53.41
N VAL A 637 -14.94 8.36 -52.44
CA VAL A 637 -15.24 8.44 -51.01
C VAL A 637 -14.33 9.52 -50.40
N GLY A 638 -14.89 10.39 -49.54
CA GLY A 638 -14.29 11.63 -49.04
C GLY A 638 -12.88 11.53 -48.42
N GLU A 639 -12.26 12.68 -48.16
CA GLU A 639 -10.90 12.80 -47.63
C GLU A 639 -10.83 12.45 -46.14
N LEU A 640 -10.84 11.15 -45.81
CA LEU A 640 -10.64 10.68 -44.45
C LEU A 640 -9.23 11.04 -43.95
N GLU A 641 -9.19 11.85 -42.89
CA GLU A 641 -7.96 12.28 -42.23
C GLU A 641 -8.01 11.98 -40.74
N GLY A 642 -6.84 12.01 -40.09
CA GLY A 642 -6.71 11.88 -38.64
C GLY A 642 -6.00 10.60 -38.21
N LYS A 643 -6.18 10.21 -36.95
CA LYS A 643 -5.49 9.07 -36.34
C LYS A 643 -6.42 8.14 -35.57
N VAL A 644 -6.07 6.86 -35.56
CA VAL A 644 -6.54 5.89 -34.56
C VAL A 644 -5.32 5.35 -33.83
N GLU A 645 -5.28 5.51 -32.51
CA GLU A 645 -4.18 5.09 -31.65
C GLU A 645 -4.65 4.03 -30.66
N PHE A 646 -3.93 2.91 -30.61
CA PHE A 646 -4.13 1.81 -29.67
C PHE A 646 -2.95 1.75 -28.70
N ILE A 647 -3.22 1.82 -27.40
CA ILE A 647 -2.21 1.71 -26.36
C ILE A 647 -2.57 0.55 -25.45
N GLN A 648 -1.65 -0.41 -25.31
CA GLN A 648 -1.75 -1.47 -24.32
C GLN A 648 -0.54 -1.41 -23.40
N GLU A 649 -0.81 -1.18 -22.12
CA GLU A 649 0.21 -1.00 -21.10
C GLU A 649 0.99 -2.31 -20.81
N SER A 650 0.29 -3.43 -20.72
CA SER A 650 0.86 -4.79 -20.65
C SER A 650 -0.17 -5.81 -21.14
N GLU A 651 0.22 -7.09 -21.25
CA GLU A 651 -0.71 -8.16 -21.64
C GLU A 651 -1.89 -8.34 -20.67
N TYR A 652 -1.78 -7.83 -19.44
CA TYR A 652 -2.83 -7.85 -18.41
C TYR A 652 -3.70 -6.58 -18.44
N ASP A 653 -3.45 -5.65 -19.35
CA ASP A 653 -4.22 -4.41 -19.52
C ASP A 653 -5.19 -4.46 -20.68
N LEU A 654 -6.30 -3.75 -20.50
CA LEU A 654 -7.19 -3.40 -21.59
C LEU A 654 -6.43 -2.50 -22.58
N THR A 655 -6.75 -2.66 -23.87
CA THR A 655 -6.24 -1.75 -24.89
C THR A 655 -7.07 -0.47 -24.87
N ASN A 656 -6.43 0.66 -24.58
CA ASN A 656 -7.04 1.96 -24.73
C ASN A 656 -7.02 2.37 -26.21
N THR A 657 -8.12 2.93 -26.71
CA THR A 657 -8.25 3.36 -28.11
C THR A 657 -8.62 4.85 -28.15
N GLU A 658 -7.77 5.65 -28.79
CA GLU A 658 -8.03 7.06 -29.08
C GLU A 658 -8.34 7.22 -30.57
N VAL A 659 -9.48 7.83 -30.88
CA VAL A 659 -9.97 8.01 -32.26
C VAL A 659 -10.16 9.49 -32.53
N GLU A 660 -9.40 10.03 -33.47
CA GLU A 660 -9.56 11.38 -33.99
C GLU A 660 -9.65 11.31 -35.51
N LEU A 661 -10.88 11.29 -36.04
CA LEU A 661 -11.14 11.19 -37.48
C LEU A 661 -11.88 12.43 -37.99
N ARG A 662 -11.53 12.87 -39.19
CA ARG A 662 -12.17 13.96 -39.93
C ARG A 662 -12.50 13.50 -41.35
N GLY A 663 -13.40 14.21 -42.04
CA GLY A 663 -13.78 13.84 -43.41
C GLY A 663 -14.69 12.61 -43.50
N LEU A 664 -15.43 12.29 -42.42
CA LEU A 664 -16.37 11.15 -42.41
C LEU A 664 -17.66 11.43 -43.20
N GLU A 665 -18.04 12.70 -43.36
CA GLU A 665 -19.18 13.19 -44.17
C GLU A 665 -20.55 12.51 -43.91
N GLY A 666 -20.71 11.80 -42.79
CA GLY A 666 -21.89 10.99 -42.52
C GLY A 666 -22.02 9.72 -43.38
N ILE A 667 -20.98 9.37 -44.15
CA ILE A 667 -20.97 8.21 -45.06
C ILE A 667 -20.48 6.94 -44.32
N ALA A 668 -19.67 7.11 -43.27
CA ALA A 668 -19.07 5.99 -42.54
C ALA A 668 -20.09 5.23 -41.67
N GLY A 669 -20.16 3.89 -41.82
CA GLY A 669 -21.03 3.02 -41.02
C GLY A 669 -20.38 2.37 -39.79
N GLY A 670 -19.08 2.05 -39.84
CA GLY A 670 -18.34 1.44 -38.72
C GLY A 670 -16.86 1.19 -39.04
N TYR A 671 -16.04 0.93 -38.02
CA TYR A 671 -14.60 0.67 -38.17
C TYR A 671 -14.19 -0.64 -37.50
N HIS A 672 -13.24 -1.36 -38.11
CA HIS A 672 -12.80 -2.69 -37.67
C HIS A 672 -11.29 -2.88 -37.89
N VAL A 673 -10.66 -3.70 -37.05
CA VAL A 673 -9.29 -4.18 -37.28
C VAL A 673 -9.36 -5.53 -37.99
N HIS A 674 -8.85 -5.59 -39.22
CA HIS A 674 -8.87 -6.81 -40.03
C HIS A 674 -7.58 -7.62 -39.89
N MET A 675 -7.71 -8.93 -39.70
CA MET A 675 -6.58 -9.86 -39.82
C MET A 675 -6.23 -10.04 -41.29
N PHE A 676 -4.96 -9.82 -41.66
CA PHE A 676 -4.48 -10.07 -43.02
C PHE A 676 -3.88 -11.47 -43.13
N ILE A 677 -4.53 -12.37 -43.87
CA ILE A 677 -3.96 -13.68 -44.22
C ILE A 677 -3.27 -13.54 -45.58
N ARG A 678 -1.93 -13.64 -45.62
CA ARG A 678 -1.22 -13.84 -46.88
C ARG A 678 -1.54 -15.22 -47.42
N VAL A 679 -2.48 -15.31 -48.35
CA VAL A 679 -2.63 -16.50 -49.19
C VAL A 679 -1.36 -16.58 -50.05
N LYS A 680 -0.50 -17.57 -49.79
CA LYS A 680 0.53 -17.95 -50.76
C LYS A 680 -0.21 -18.45 -52.00
N VAL A 681 -0.31 -17.62 -53.02
CA VAL A 681 -0.68 -18.08 -54.36
C VAL A 681 0.43 -19.05 -54.79
N PRO A 682 0.14 -20.32 -55.10
CA PRO A 682 1.15 -21.21 -55.66
C PRO A 682 1.73 -20.54 -56.92
N GLN A 683 3.06 -20.41 -56.97
CA GLN A 683 3.75 -20.02 -58.20
C GLN A 683 3.36 -21.03 -59.29
N GLY A 684 2.51 -20.61 -60.22
CA GLY A 684 2.10 -21.52 -61.29
C GLY A 684 1.02 -21.04 -62.23
N TRP A 685 0.69 -19.75 -62.31
CA TRP A 685 -0.11 -19.20 -63.42
C TRP A 685 0.45 -17.81 -63.74
N ALA A 686 1.49 -17.79 -64.56
CA ALA A 686 1.97 -16.63 -65.30
C ALA A 686 1.52 -16.78 -66.76
#